data_AF-A0A448Z5K2-F1
#
_entry.id   AF-A0A448Z5K2-F1
#
_cell.length_a   1.000
_cell.length_b   1.000
_cell.length_c   1.000
_cell.angle_alpha   90.00
_cell.angle_beta   90.00
_cell.angle_gamma   90.00
#
_symmetry.space_group_name_H-M   'P 1'
#
loop_
_entity.id
_entity.type
_entity.pdbx_description
1 polymer ?
#
loop_
_entity_poly.entity_id
_entity_poly.type
_entity_poly.pdbx_seq_one_letter_code
_entity_poly.pdbx_strand_id
1 'polypeptide(L)'
;MQSRRGLGERSSNRNGNCEEQPFRDRPPILSLETPRTAGHFSQRSAPTTSSTRKTMVTISEDGANQVVCQLLRQGYFETDDRQTVQPGDCGSDDFESYQNRVRRHPKQGRPHPREPEGPGPCASTSCAADPVLESRCQRLIPSVTPGAGVGYYTPGGLARHLLRELGEGRSSLGDLCRGLGVDLDVGVGVDAETERPACPSRAAILWEALSEEAESRAATILGGAGRMPGAELVSDGYWKRILTEIAGRVEAEGSVPISDLANSYALPRDELLCRLGSLSGSSGTGSGPRLVDDSKRLVSERYLRSLRETVVEYFAGLREPTQIVSVCEDRGWEPDRVLEWLADELRETARAGHGGSLRGEIHADGGAGGRAAVYLPTSYRHKQQQEILEFVAANGYLAVDRAVRNYPQGLLPGQIRDLVEESFPGVVGLGHGPSAVLVTESTLQQAKASIEDFLSCPKARSESLDLGDCLPAHLTESPALVSGLLERIGFASSPDGVAVIEEDRAIVVGNELVQLIKDRCLPRLVQEYGKDRAASMFRAELDGGGEDEDEDDENDEGKKTSRKAHRSSRSKRKARASKQSTHRGGKPPKAGVSAGVVPLSSVAAAVVDAYPSFLEENVTPDDVRADTGVDWEGDPGEGQNCPLVLYRFCREVLYSEALLAQCSRAVDAELVRLRSEKTSKAKLSRRDAAAKVRTVEAAFQDAFVALCYLIQAQAKFLAFAENCAEGVFDEASMERLRDEFLRGPCADLTSRITQHCLFQEEAGEDCLFTFSDPSEKRQGDTTDDENDDNDDEEPPVSNALPQYCAEVDIAARRYPRSYLSSPPPREPLPVLRESFSGNTGTVLAKTWVLCGGHCYRGGVRPVDRDDRSRGTYVRPGSVDGFLSYVEENCLVLCGLPFRKLDKKAEKALLFSRKRTLTDKLANADADADPAGVLEGTVAILFQQARNLVASGSLLRGPILEALCGERKIPSPVAFALRRLKGAIDDPGAQIDDELVAFVKEFGLTRDIHKYDTAPLEAFLAKQ
;
A
#
# COMPACT_ATOMS: atom_id res chain seq x y z
N MET A 1 9.43 -45.11 33.47
CA MET A 1 10.65 -44.79 34.25
C MET A 1 11.77 -45.74 33.82
N GLN A 2 13.01 -45.25 33.72
CA GLN A 2 14.30 -45.99 33.86
C GLN A 2 14.54 -47.27 32.98
N SER A 3 15.76 -47.58 32.51
CA SER A 3 16.97 -46.77 32.28
C SER A 3 17.91 -47.46 31.26
N ARG A 4 18.95 -46.76 30.82
CA ARG A 4 19.94 -47.19 29.80
C ARG A 4 20.77 -48.43 30.19
N ARG A 5 21.04 -49.30 29.20
CA ARG A 5 22.32 -50.01 28.87
C ARG A 5 22.07 -50.89 27.63
N GLY A 6 22.98 -51.10 26.68
CA GLY A 6 24.30 -50.50 26.43
C GLY A 6 25.36 -51.54 26.02
N LEU A 7 25.92 -51.43 24.79
CA LEU A 7 26.87 -52.39 24.14
C LEU A 7 26.19 -53.76 23.82
N GLY A 8 26.55 -54.61 22.84
CA GLY A 8 27.46 -54.63 21.67
C GLY A 8 26.98 -55.80 20.76
N GLU A 9 27.65 -56.32 19.71
CA GLU A 9 28.90 -56.03 18.99
C GLU A 9 28.86 -56.77 17.61
N ARG A 10 29.66 -56.32 16.61
CA ARG A 10 30.16 -57.06 15.41
C ARG A 10 29.21 -57.82 14.45
N SER A 11 29.13 -57.31 13.22
CA SER A 11 29.66 -57.98 12.01
C SER A 11 30.14 -56.90 11.03
N SER A 12 31.24 -56.94 10.26
CA SER A 12 32.26 -57.92 9.83
C SER A 12 32.10 -58.44 8.39
N ASN A 13 32.96 -57.95 7.50
CA ASN A 13 33.31 -58.49 6.15
C ASN A 13 32.23 -58.30 5.04
N ARG A 14 32.59 -58.14 3.75
CA ARG A 14 33.90 -58.28 3.08
C ARG A 14 33.98 -57.49 1.75
N ASN A 15 35.19 -56.99 1.45
CA ASN A 15 35.85 -56.68 0.15
C ASN A 15 35.05 -56.23 -1.10
N GLY A 16 35.56 -55.30 -1.93
CA GLY A 16 36.81 -54.52 -1.82
C GLY A 16 37.42 -54.07 -3.17
N ASN A 17 38.61 -53.45 -3.09
CA ASN A 17 39.57 -53.10 -4.16
C ASN A 17 39.19 -51.96 -5.14
N CYS A 18 40.12 -51.18 -5.71
CA CYS A 18 41.49 -50.76 -5.33
C CYS A 18 42.01 -49.73 -6.35
N GLU A 19 42.68 -48.65 -5.93
CA GLU A 19 43.88 -48.10 -6.61
C GLU A 19 44.66 -47.12 -5.71
N GLU A 20 45.95 -46.88 -6.00
CA GLU A 20 46.97 -46.51 -5.00
C GLU A 20 48.14 -45.66 -5.63
N GLN A 21 49.02 -44.93 -4.92
CA GLN A 21 49.25 -44.88 -3.45
C GLN A 21 49.62 -43.50 -2.82
N PRO A 22 50.86 -42.91 -2.88
CA PRO A 22 51.49 -42.65 -1.57
C PRO A 22 52.26 -41.32 -1.25
N PHE A 23 52.48 -41.18 0.08
CA PHE A 23 53.64 -40.58 0.80
C PHE A 23 53.76 -39.04 0.96
N ARG A 24 54.27 -38.47 2.07
CA ARG A 24 54.90 -39.06 3.30
C ARG A 24 54.73 -38.22 4.61
N ASP A 25 54.54 -38.93 5.73
CA ASP A 25 55.11 -38.81 7.10
C ASP A 25 55.44 -37.44 7.80
N ARG A 26 54.58 -37.01 8.74
CA ARG A 26 54.67 -37.12 10.25
C ARG A 26 56.05 -37.27 10.98
N PRO A 27 56.21 -36.98 12.32
CA PRO A 27 55.35 -36.28 13.32
C PRO A 27 56.16 -35.34 14.31
N PRO A 28 56.03 -35.26 15.69
CA PRO A 28 56.37 -34.04 16.49
C PRO A 28 57.40 -34.27 17.65
N ILE A 29 57.51 -33.37 18.67
CA ILE A 29 57.53 -33.67 20.15
C ILE A 29 58.06 -32.53 21.09
N LEU A 30 57.37 -32.35 22.23
CA LEU A 30 57.73 -31.77 23.56
C LEU A 30 58.07 -30.27 23.81
N SER A 31 57.76 -29.88 25.05
CA SER A 31 58.01 -28.61 25.77
C SER A 31 59.27 -28.66 26.65
N LEU A 32 59.74 -27.52 27.19
CA LEU A 32 60.21 -27.37 28.59
C LEU A 32 60.60 -25.92 28.98
N GLU A 33 60.18 -25.53 30.20
CA GLU A 33 60.81 -24.63 31.20
C GLU A 33 61.36 -23.20 30.90
N THR A 34 61.55 -22.45 32.00
CA THR A 34 62.16 -21.09 32.07
C THR A 34 63.39 -21.14 32.99
N PRO A 35 64.32 -20.14 32.98
CA PRO A 35 64.23 -19.12 34.04
C PRO A 35 64.83 -17.72 33.75
N ARG A 36 64.63 -16.83 34.75
CA ARG A 36 65.10 -15.45 34.99
C ARG A 36 66.56 -15.10 34.63
N THR A 37 66.79 -13.85 34.18
CA THR A 37 67.64 -12.76 34.80
C THR A 37 67.47 -11.47 33.96
N ALA A 38 67.19 -10.26 34.46
CA ALA A 38 67.82 -9.39 35.47
C ALA A 38 68.99 -8.50 34.94
N GLY A 39 68.84 -7.17 35.02
CA GLY A 39 69.85 -6.17 34.64
C GLY A 39 69.51 -4.75 35.14
N HIS A 40 70.50 -3.98 35.58
CA HIS A 40 70.35 -2.67 36.25
C HIS A 40 71.19 -1.56 35.55
N PHE A 41 70.72 -0.30 35.62
CA PHE A 41 71.40 0.99 35.98
C PHE A 41 70.45 2.15 35.55
N SER A 42 70.15 3.25 36.27
CA SER A 42 70.82 4.09 37.30
C SER A 42 71.85 5.07 36.68
N GLN A 43 71.92 6.39 36.96
CA GLN A 43 71.22 7.35 37.86
C GLN A 43 70.80 8.61 37.03
N ARG A 44 70.34 9.80 37.47
CA ARG A 44 70.15 10.57 38.75
C ARG A 44 69.06 11.67 38.46
N SER A 45 68.75 12.77 39.17
CA SER A 45 69.19 13.49 40.39
C SER A 45 68.11 14.52 40.84
N ALA A 46 68.23 15.05 42.08
CA ALA A 46 67.47 16.21 42.63
C ALA A 46 68.42 17.46 42.78
N PRO A 47 68.18 18.56 43.55
CA PRO A 47 67.38 18.80 44.79
C PRO A 47 66.19 19.78 44.53
N THR A 48 65.56 20.61 45.40
CA THR A 48 65.82 21.24 46.74
C THR A 48 64.52 21.39 47.59
N THR A 49 64.59 22.09 48.75
CA THR A 49 63.50 22.25 49.75
C THR A 49 63.33 23.71 50.27
N SER A 50 62.49 23.91 51.30
CA SER A 50 62.05 25.17 51.98
C SER A 50 60.79 25.84 51.39
N SER A 51 59.98 26.62 52.13
CA SER A 51 60.09 27.11 53.52
C SER A 51 58.76 27.08 54.29
N THR A 52 58.82 27.09 55.62
CA THR A 52 57.68 27.19 56.54
C THR A 52 57.08 28.61 56.63
N ARG A 53 55.80 28.69 57.04
CA ARG A 53 55.28 29.71 57.96
C ARG A 53 54.16 29.12 58.82
N LYS A 54 54.24 29.32 60.14
CA LYS A 54 53.17 29.04 61.11
C LYS A 54 52.37 30.32 61.36
N THR A 55 51.09 30.18 61.68
CA THR A 55 50.32 31.19 62.42
C THR A 55 49.59 30.49 63.56
N MET A 56 50.02 30.73 64.80
CA MET A 56 49.26 30.33 65.99
C MET A 56 48.30 31.46 66.37
N VAL A 57 47.07 31.10 66.72
CA VAL A 57 46.21 31.87 67.62
C VAL A 57 45.66 30.87 68.64
N THR A 58 45.58 31.27 69.90
CA THR A 58 45.37 30.37 71.04
C THR A 58 44.28 30.89 71.97
N ILE A 59 43.53 29.95 72.56
CA ILE A 59 42.71 30.10 73.79
C ILE A 59 41.46 30.99 73.65
N SER A 60 40.29 30.36 73.84
CA SER A 60 39.42 30.70 74.96
C SER A 60 38.56 29.48 75.32
N GLU A 61 38.85 28.84 76.44
CA GLU A 61 37.90 27.98 77.14
C GLU A 61 37.12 28.85 78.12
N ASP A 62 35.80 28.72 78.16
CA ASP A 62 34.98 29.14 79.32
C ASP A 62 33.54 28.61 79.18
N GLY A 63 32.88 28.32 80.31
CA GLY A 63 31.47 27.89 80.36
C GLY A 63 31.23 26.43 80.80
N ALA A 64 31.16 26.21 82.12
CA ALA A 64 31.03 24.88 82.72
C ALA A 64 29.65 24.60 83.36
N ASN A 65 29.42 23.32 83.68
CA ASN A 65 28.46 22.76 84.66
C ASN A 65 26.95 22.74 84.31
N GLN A 66 26.38 21.54 84.14
CA GLN A 66 25.53 20.82 85.12
C GLN A 66 25.20 19.39 84.60
N VAL A 67 25.47 18.27 85.31
CA VAL A 67 24.74 17.64 86.45
C VAL A 67 23.45 16.92 86.00
N VAL A 68 23.12 15.65 86.32
CA VAL A 68 23.82 14.51 86.99
C VAL A 68 23.15 13.16 86.57
N CYS A 69 23.80 12.02 86.85
CA CYS A 69 23.35 10.64 86.59
C CYS A 69 22.04 10.18 87.27
N GLN A 70 21.38 9.17 86.69
CA GLN A 70 20.80 7.94 87.31
C GLN A 70 20.01 7.13 86.24
N LEU A 71 19.65 5.84 86.38
CA LEU A 71 20.32 4.60 86.82
C LEU A 71 19.28 3.46 86.72
N LEU A 72 19.67 2.36 86.06
CA LEU A 72 19.13 0.98 86.07
C LEU A 72 17.96 0.58 87.02
N ARG A 73 16.95 -0.09 86.44
CA ARG A 73 16.15 -1.26 86.95
C ARG A 73 15.39 -1.84 85.73
N GLN A 74 15.49 -3.11 85.32
CA GLN A 74 15.16 -4.39 85.99
C GLN A 74 13.68 -4.56 86.37
N GLY A 75 13.02 -5.56 85.77
CA GLY A 75 11.69 -6.06 86.11
C GLY A 75 11.21 -7.16 85.15
N TYR A 76 11.13 -8.40 85.63
CA TYR A 76 10.50 -9.55 84.93
C TYR A 76 8.99 -9.53 85.14
N PHE A 77 8.22 -10.16 84.23
CA PHE A 77 7.15 -11.09 84.60
C PHE A 77 6.83 -12.06 83.46
N GLU A 78 6.47 -13.29 83.81
CA GLU A 78 5.97 -14.35 82.93
C GLU A 78 4.44 -14.48 83.09
N THR A 79 3.72 -14.99 82.08
CA THR A 79 3.01 -16.30 82.11
C THR A 79 2.21 -16.54 80.82
N ASP A 80 1.95 -17.81 80.49
CA ASP A 80 1.01 -18.24 79.45
C ASP A 80 -0.42 -17.71 79.65
N ASP A 81 -1.22 -17.71 78.57
CA ASP A 81 -2.37 -18.62 78.57
C ASP A 81 -2.70 -19.14 77.14
N ARG A 82 -3.36 -20.30 77.06
CA ARG A 82 -3.79 -20.95 75.81
C ARG A 82 -5.32 -21.06 75.77
N GLN A 83 -5.92 -20.83 74.59
CA GLN A 83 -7.15 -21.56 74.27
C GLN A 83 -7.40 -21.76 72.77
N THR A 84 -8.11 -22.84 72.45
CA THR A 84 -8.33 -23.38 71.11
C THR A 84 -9.82 -23.53 70.83
N VAL A 85 -10.28 -23.13 69.64
CA VAL A 85 -11.57 -23.55 69.06
C VAL A 85 -11.36 -23.88 67.57
N GLN A 86 -12.13 -24.81 67.04
CA GLN A 86 -12.04 -25.35 65.67
C GLN A 86 -13.14 -24.81 64.73
N PRO A 87 -13.09 -25.07 63.40
CA PRO A 87 -13.97 -24.42 62.42
C PRO A 87 -15.34 -25.09 62.27
N GLY A 88 -16.19 -24.50 61.41
CA GLY A 88 -17.44 -25.12 60.96
C GLY A 88 -17.68 -24.91 59.46
N ASP A 89 -17.88 -26.00 58.72
CA ASP A 89 -18.37 -26.04 57.34
C ASP A 89 -19.90 -26.24 57.32
N CYS A 90 -20.62 -25.45 56.52
CA CYS A 90 -21.81 -25.83 55.70
C CYS A 90 -22.43 -24.57 55.05
N GLY A 91 -23.14 -24.65 53.91
CA GLY A 91 -23.47 -25.81 53.07
C GLY A 91 -23.90 -25.42 51.65
N SER A 92 -24.42 -26.38 50.90
CA SER A 92 -24.85 -26.28 49.49
C SER A 92 -26.32 -25.87 49.32
N ASP A 93 -26.75 -25.56 48.09
CA ASP A 93 -27.67 -26.41 47.30
C ASP A 93 -27.94 -25.84 45.87
N ASP A 94 -28.55 -26.67 45.00
CA ASP A 94 -28.56 -26.56 43.52
C ASP A 94 -29.90 -26.05 42.89
N PHE A 95 -30.05 -26.22 41.56
CA PHE A 95 -31.26 -26.13 40.68
C PHE A 95 -31.67 -24.71 40.16
N GLU A 96 -32.16 -24.51 38.93
CA GLU A 96 -32.37 -25.39 37.74
C GLU A 96 -32.27 -24.58 36.40
N SER A 97 -32.27 -25.25 35.24
CA SER A 97 -32.23 -24.64 33.89
C SER A 97 -33.60 -24.56 33.18
N TYR A 98 -33.80 -23.69 32.17
CA TYR A 98 -34.76 -23.93 31.07
C TYR A 98 -34.42 -23.19 29.76
N GLN A 99 -35.06 -23.57 28.63
CA GLN A 99 -34.68 -23.18 27.25
C GLN A 99 -35.73 -22.40 26.41
N ASN A 100 -35.22 -21.70 25.37
CA ASN A 100 -35.72 -21.59 23.98
C ASN A 100 -37.14 -21.02 23.62
N ARG A 101 -37.17 -19.93 22.81
CA ARG A 101 -37.90 -19.71 21.50
C ARG A 101 -38.10 -18.20 21.17
N VAL A 102 -38.48 -17.70 19.97
CA VAL A 102 -38.09 -17.92 18.53
C VAL A 102 -39.07 -17.17 17.57
N ARG A 103 -38.56 -16.36 16.59
CA ARG A 103 -39.25 -15.70 15.42
C ARG A 103 -40.25 -14.54 15.74
N ARG A 104 -40.64 -13.61 14.82
CA ARG A 104 -40.73 -13.56 13.32
C ARG A 104 -40.43 -12.17 12.67
N HIS A 105 -40.10 -12.17 11.35
CA HIS A 105 -40.16 -11.07 10.34
C HIS A 105 -41.61 -10.89 9.75
N PRO A 106 -41.95 -10.26 8.57
CA PRO A 106 -41.18 -9.51 7.51
C PRO A 106 -41.88 -8.28 6.82
N LYS A 107 -41.18 -7.64 5.85
CA LYS A 107 -41.63 -7.04 4.52
C LYS A 107 -40.74 -5.85 4.07
N GLN A 108 -40.69 -5.34 2.83
CA GLN A 108 -40.67 -5.85 1.42
C GLN A 108 -40.68 -4.64 0.43
N GLY A 109 -39.94 -4.62 -0.70
CA GLY A 109 -40.09 -3.56 -1.74
C GLY A 109 -39.08 -3.50 -2.92
N ARG A 110 -39.57 -3.17 -4.13
CA ARG A 110 -38.93 -2.83 -5.45
C ARG A 110 -39.93 -1.90 -6.21
N PRO A 111 -39.67 -1.18 -7.35
CA PRO A 111 -38.79 -1.51 -8.51
C PRO A 111 -38.09 -0.31 -9.28
N HIS A 112 -37.65 -0.57 -10.53
CA HIS A 112 -37.09 0.28 -11.64
C HIS A 112 -38.14 1.21 -12.35
N PRO A 113 -37.92 1.95 -13.51
CA PRO A 113 -36.81 1.98 -14.55
C PRO A 113 -36.42 3.36 -15.22
N ARG A 114 -35.51 3.32 -16.25
CA ARG A 114 -35.36 4.16 -17.51
C ARG A 114 -34.14 5.08 -17.77
N GLU A 115 -33.92 5.33 -19.09
CA GLU A 115 -32.82 6.00 -19.87
C GLU A 115 -33.30 7.39 -20.45
N PRO A 116 -32.75 8.09 -21.50
CA PRO A 116 -31.59 7.86 -22.43
C PRO A 116 -30.76 9.12 -22.91
N GLU A 117 -29.91 8.94 -23.97
CA GLU A 117 -29.24 9.94 -24.88
C GLU A 117 -28.16 10.91 -24.30
N GLY A 118 -27.12 11.44 -24.98
CA GLY A 118 -26.49 11.39 -26.34
C GLY A 118 -25.57 12.64 -26.55
N PRO A 119 -24.72 12.88 -27.62
CA PRO A 119 -24.30 12.09 -28.80
C PRO A 119 -22.73 12.07 -29.04
N GLY A 120 -22.18 12.51 -30.21
CA GLY A 120 -20.73 12.57 -30.62
C GLY A 120 -20.22 13.99 -31.00
N PRO A 121 -19.27 14.24 -31.98
CA PRO A 121 -18.78 13.36 -33.07
C PRO A 121 -17.31 13.57 -33.66
N CYS A 122 -16.98 12.84 -34.76
CA CYS A 122 -16.16 13.21 -35.97
C CYS A 122 -14.61 13.01 -36.12
N ALA A 123 -14.24 12.73 -37.40
CA ALA A 123 -12.94 12.87 -38.14
C ALA A 123 -11.81 11.81 -37.99
N SER A 124 -10.90 11.54 -38.95
CA SER A 124 -10.99 11.27 -40.43
C SER A 124 -9.60 10.98 -41.08
N THR A 125 -9.55 10.26 -42.23
CA THR A 125 -8.47 10.24 -43.29
C THR A 125 -7.05 9.67 -42.93
N SER A 126 -6.20 9.12 -43.83
CA SER A 126 -6.31 8.70 -45.27
C SER A 126 -5.03 7.98 -45.79
N CYS A 127 -5.17 7.13 -46.84
CA CYS A 127 -4.17 6.80 -47.91
C CYS A 127 -2.88 6.01 -47.52
N ALA A 128 -2.27 5.13 -48.34
CA ALA A 128 -2.50 4.60 -49.72
C ALA A 128 -1.90 3.15 -49.83
N ALA A 129 -1.57 2.47 -50.94
CA ALA A 129 -1.36 2.81 -52.37
C ALA A 129 -1.60 1.63 -53.37
N ASP A 130 -0.64 1.32 -54.26
CA ASP A 130 -0.74 0.63 -55.57
C ASP A 130 0.68 0.11 -56.01
N PRO A 131 0.99 -0.52 -57.18
CA PRO A 131 0.16 -1.09 -58.29
C PRO A 131 0.70 -2.45 -58.90
N VAL A 132 0.35 -2.74 -60.20
CA VAL A 132 0.99 -3.63 -61.24
C VAL A 132 0.19 -4.92 -61.63
N LEU A 133 -0.64 -4.96 -62.70
CA LEU A 133 -0.37 -5.19 -64.18
C LEU A 133 -0.17 -6.70 -64.59
N GLU A 134 -0.59 -7.27 -65.75
CA GLU A 134 -1.34 -6.79 -66.95
C GLU A 134 -1.87 -7.97 -67.87
N SER A 135 -2.99 -7.75 -68.61
CA SER A 135 -3.26 -8.30 -69.98
C SER A 135 -3.60 -9.83 -70.16
N ARG A 136 -4.18 -10.38 -71.27
CA ARG A 136 -4.81 -9.85 -72.52
C ARG A 136 -5.57 -10.94 -73.34
N CYS A 137 -6.37 -10.51 -74.34
CA CYS A 137 -6.71 -11.20 -75.63
C CYS A 137 -7.72 -12.40 -75.67
N GLN A 138 -8.50 -12.68 -76.75
CA GLN A 138 -9.05 -11.88 -77.88
C GLN A 138 -10.02 -12.70 -78.81
N ARG A 139 -10.94 -12.04 -79.58
CA ARG A 139 -11.63 -12.48 -80.86
C ARG A 139 -12.78 -13.53 -80.76
N LEU A 140 -13.77 -13.68 -81.67
CA LEU A 140 -14.40 -12.93 -82.82
C LEU A 140 -15.82 -13.60 -83.10
N ILE A 141 -16.95 -12.88 -83.34
CA ILE A 141 -17.61 -12.52 -84.64
C ILE A 141 -17.92 -13.73 -85.58
N PRO A 142 -19.13 -13.90 -86.21
CA PRO A 142 -20.01 -12.86 -86.82
C PRO A 142 -21.55 -12.98 -86.66
N SER A 143 -22.29 -12.11 -87.37
CA SER A 143 -23.75 -11.87 -87.37
C SER A 143 -24.48 -12.16 -88.70
N VAL A 144 -25.81 -12.36 -88.68
CA VAL A 144 -26.72 -12.26 -89.86
C VAL A 144 -28.07 -11.63 -89.46
N THR A 145 -28.69 -10.83 -90.34
CA THR A 145 -30.03 -10.21 -90.16
C THR A 145 -30.87 -10.31 -91.47
N PRO A 146 -32.06 -9.69 -91.68
CA PRO A 146 -33.29 -10.47 -91.96
C PRO A 146 -33.96 -10.15 -93.33
N GLY A 147 -35.16 -10.69 -93.59
CA GLY A 147 -35.93 -10.33 -94.80
C GLY A 147 -37.43 -10.66 -94.77
N ALA A 148 -38.25 -9.62 -95.05
CA ALA A 148 -39.69 -9.61 -95.37
C ALA A 148 -40.71 -10.18 -94.33
N GLY A 149 -41.89 -9.59 -94.14
CA GLY A 149 -42.43 -8.32 -94.67
C GLY A 149 -43.95 -8.33 -94.88
N VAL A 150 -44.70 -7.59 -94.06
CA VAL A 150 -46.17 -7.37 -94.21
C VAL A 150 -46.46 -5.88 -94.00
N GLY A 151 -47.43 -5.31 -94.74
CA GLY A 151 -47.61 -3.86 -94.88
C GLY A 151 -48.55 -3.19 -93.89
N TYR A 152 -48.29 -1.91 -93.61
CA TYR A 152 -49.10 -1.03 -92.77
C TYR A 152 -50.11 -0.21 -93.60
N TYR A 153 -51.27 0.11 -93.01
CA TYR A 153 -52.24 1.07 -93.56
C TYR A 153 -52.39 2.29 -92.65
N THR A 154 -52.41 3.48 -93.23
CA THR A 154 -52.75 4.72 -92.48
C THR A 154 -54.27 4.91 -92.40
N PRO A 155 -54.81 5.57 -91.35
CA PRO A 155 -56.26 5.68 -91.14
C PRO A 155 -57.04 6.27 -92.33
N GLY A 156 -56.48 7.32 -92.96
CA GLY A 156 -57.08 7.95 -94.15
C GLY A 156 -57.04 7.08 -95.42
N GLY A 157 -56.22 6.02 -95.45
CA GLY A 157 -56.23 5.01 -96.51
C GLY A 157 -57.38 4.02 -96.33
N LEU A 158 -57.58 3.52 -95.11
CA LEU A 158 -58.66 2.59 -94.77
C LEU A 158 -60.04 3.21 -95.05
N ALA A 159 -60.27 4.46 -94.62
CA ALA A 159 -61.53 5.17 -94.85
C ALA A 159 -61.91 5.27 -96.34
N ARG A 160 -60.94 5.52 -97.23
CA ARG A 160 -61.19 5.57 -98.69
C ARG A 160 -61.50 4.21 -99.29
N HIS A 161 -60.89 3.13 -98.76
CA HIS A 161 -61.18 1.78 -99.23
C HIS A 161 -62.61 1.35 -98.84
N LEU A 162 -63.02 1.61 -97.59
CA LEU A 162 -64.37 1.32 -97.10
C LEU A 162 -65.45 2.10 -97.87
N LEU A 163 -65.23 3.40 -98.12
CA LEU A 163 -66.13 4.24 -98.92
C LEU A 163 -66.28 3.73 -100.36
N ARG A 164 -65.24 3.12 -100.93
CA ARG A 164 -65.30 2.56 -102.29
C ARG A 164 -66.17 1.29 -102.35
N GLU A 165 -65.96 0.34 -101.45
CA GLU A 165 -66.75 -0.92 -101.44
C GLU A 165 -68.23 -0.68 -101.15
N LEU A 166 -68.54 0.28 -100.26
CA LEU A 166 -69.91 0.72 -99.99
C LEU A 166 -70.53 1.48 -101.18
N GLY A 167 -69.75 2.34 -101.85
CA GLY A 167 -70.19 3.10 -103.03
C GLY A 167 -70.41 2.23 -104.28
N GLU A 168 -69.63 1.16 -104.46
CA GLU A 168 -69.84 0.17 -105.52
C GLU A 168 -70.99 -0.83 -105.20
N GLY A 169 -71.59 -0.75 -104.01
CA GLY A 169 -72.81 -1.49 -103.64
C GLY A 169 -72.61 -2.98 -103.37
N ARG A 170 -71.40 -3.42 -102.98
CA ARG A 170 -71.01 -4.84 -102.98
C ARG A 170 -71.04 -5.54 -101.62
N SER A 171 -71.24 -4.86 -100.50
CA SER A 171 -71.27 -5.46 -99.17
C SER A 171 -72.08 -4.62 -98.17
N SER A 172 -72.60 -5.25 -97.11
CA SER A 172 -73.22 -4.52 -96.00
C SER A 172 -72.16 -4.03 -95.00
N LEU A 173 -72.48 -2.96 -94.26
CA LEU A 173 -71.58 -2.41 -93.23
C LEU A 173 -71.24 -3.45 -92.14
N GLY A 174 -72.18 -4.31 -91.76
CA GLY A 174 -71.98 -5.36 -90.75
C GLY A 174 -71.06 -6.51 -91.19
N ASP A 175 -70.84 -6.68 -92.50
CA ASP A 175 -69.90 -7.68 -93.01
C ASP A 175 -68.48 -7.12 -93.05
N LEU A 176 -68.34 -5.82 -93.35
CA LEU A 176 -67.07 -5.08 -93.27
C LEU A 176 -66.57 -4.94 -91.82
N CYS A 177 -67.44 -4.68 -90.84
CA CYS A 177 -67.04 -4.65 -89.42
C CYS A 177 -66.57 -6.02 -88.91
N ARG A 178 -67.26 -7.11 -89.28
CA ARG A 178 -66.83 -8.48 -88.93
C ARG A 178 -65.53 -8.89 -89.60
N GLY A 179 -65.27 -8.43 -90.82
CA GLY A 179 -63.98 -8.58 -91.50
C GLY A 179 -62.80 -7.87 -90.81
N LEU A 180 -63.08 -6.89 -89.95
CA LEU A 180 -62.10 -6.14 -89.16
C LEU A 180 -62.07 -6.57 -87.67
N GLY A 181 -62.87 -7.56 -87.27
CA GLY A 181 -62.88 -8.11 -85.91
C GLY A 181 -63.48 -7.19 -84.83
N VAL A 182 -64.32 -6.22 -85.21
CA VAL A 182 -64.97 -5.29 -84.27
C VAL A 182 -66.45 -5.67 -84.13
N ASP A 183 -66.79 -6.35 -83.02
CA ASP A 183 -68.19 -6.50 -82.61
C ASP A 183 -68.71 -5.20 -82.00
N LEU A 184 -69.80 -4.68 -82.56
CA LEU A 184 -70.50 -3.47 -82.14
C LEU A 184 -71.97 -3.82 -81.87
N ASP A 185 -72.22 -4.37 -80.70
CA ASP A 185 -73.56 -4.77 -80.26
C ASP A 185 -74.34 -3.54 -79.76
N VAL A 186 -75.25 -3.02 -80.60
CA VAL A 186 -76.07 -1.83 -80.32
C VAL A 186 -77.53 -2.09 -80.71
N GLY A 187 -78.18 -2.99 -79.96
CA GLY A 187 -79.59 -3.35 -80.14
C GLY A 187 -80.54 -2.67 -79.14
N VAL A 188 -80.97 -1.43 -79.42
CA VAL A 188 -82.07 -0.79 -78.66
C VAL A 188 -83.32 -0.62 -79.53
N GLY A 189 -84.29 -1.51 -79.33
CA GLY A 189 -85.71 -1.14 -79.27
C GLY A 189 -86.56 -1.11 -80.56
N VAL A 190 -87.60 -1.94 -80.54
CA VAL A 190 -88.96 -1.66 -81.03
C VAL A 190 -89.22 -1.74 -82.55
N ASP A 191 -89.64 -2.95 -82.95
CA ASP A 191 -90.88 -3.29 -83.66
C ASP A 191 -91.23 -2.77 -85.08
N ALA A 192 -91.60 -3.76 -85.90
CA ALA A 192 -92.72 -3.80 -86.85
C ALA A 192 -92.65 -3.08 -88.23
N GLU A 193 -92.55 -3.95 -89.24
CA GLU A 193 -93.37 -3.96 -90.47
C GLU A 193 -93.19 -2.89 -91.59
N THR A 194 -92.34 -3.30 -92.55
CA THR A 194 -92.71 -3.46 -93.98
C THR A 194 -92.64 -2.23 -94.93
N GLU A 195 -92.29 -2.57 -96.19
CA GLU A 195 -92.24 -1.74 -97.42
C GLU A 195 -91.04 -0.77 -97.62
N ARG A 196 -90.73 -0.57 -98.91
CA ARG A 196 -89.62 0.20 -99.50
C ARG A 196 -90.22 1.31 -100.38
N PRO A 197 -89.43 2.22 -100.98
CA PRO A 197 -88.30 3.04 -100.48
C PRO A 197 -88.48 4.54 -100.85
N ALA A 198 -87.61 5.46 -100.39
CA ALA A 198 -87.28 6.69 -101.17
C ALA A 198 -86.10 7.54 -100.60
N CYS A 199 -85.13 7.86 -101.49
CA CYS A 199 -84.27 9.05 -101.53
C CYS A 199 -83.29 9.40 -100.36
N PRO A 200 -82.16 10.10 -100.64
CA PRO A 200 -80.97 10.05 -99.76
C PRO A 200 -80.63 11.39 -99.05
N SER A 201 -81.42 12.46 -99.21
CA SER A 201 -81.06 13.84 -98.82
C SER A 201 -81.12 14.16 -97.32
N ARG A 202 -81.18 13.15 -96.44
CA ARG A 202 -81.33 13.32 -94.98
C ARG A 202 -80.11 12.84 -94.16
N ALA A 203 -79.13 12.19 -94.79
CA ALA A 203 -77.97 11.61 -94.10
C ALA A 203 -76.91 12.65 -93.66
N ALA A 204 -76.73 13.74 -94.41
CA ALA A 204 -75.67 14.72 -94.13
C ALA A 204 -75.80 15.40 -92.76
N ILE A 205 -77.03 15.71 -92.32
CA ILE A 205 -77.30 16.44 -91.08
C ILE A 205 -77.10 15.55 -89.83
N LEU A 206 -77.14 14.21 -89.96
CA LEU A 206 -76.80 13.30 -88.86
C LEU A 206 -75.28 13.16 -88.66
N TRP A 207 -74.46 13.43 -89.67
CA TRP A 207 -73.04 13.10 -89.63
C TRP A 207 -72.21 14.08 -88.80
N GLU A 208 -72.48 15.39 -88.89
CA GLU A 208 -71.77 16.39 -88.10
C GLU A 208 -72.00 16.19 -86.59
N ALA A 209 -73.24 15.90 -86.18
CA ALA A 209 -73.59 15.59 -84.79
C ALA A 209 -72.92 14.33 -84.24
N LEU A 210 -72.74 13.28 -85.06
CA LEU A 210 -72.05 12.06 -84.67
C LEU A 210 -70.53 12.24 -84.56
N SER A 211 -69.94 13.19 -85.27
CA SER A 211 -68.49 13.43 -85.26
C SER A 211 -68.01 14.00 -83.93
N GLU A 212 -68.67 15.05 -83.41
CA GLU A 212 -68.28 15.68 -82.14
C GLU A 212 -68.45 14.73 -80.95
N GLU A 213 -69.52 13.93 -80.90
CA GLU A 213 -69.73 13.00 -79.80
C GLU A 213 -68.79 11.79 -79.85
N ALA A 214 -68.38 11.33 -81.04
CA ALA A 214 -67.36 10.29 -81.19
C ALA A 214 -65.97 10.77 -80.70
N GLU A 215 -65.54 11.97 -81.08
CA GLU A 215 -64.24 12.52 -80.66
C GLU A 215 -64.20 12.81 -79.14
N SER A 216 -65.31 13.34 -78.58
CA SER A 216 -65.48 13.55 -77.14
C SER A 216 -65.33 12.25 -76.33
N ARG A 217 -65.94 11.15 -76.80
CA ARG A 217 -65.89 9.86 -76.11
C ARG A 217 -64.54 9.15 -76.30
N ALA A 218 -63.88 9.31 -77.45
CA ALA A 218 -62.51 8.82 -77.66
C ALA A 218 -61.50 9.49 -76.70
N ALA A 219 -61.59 10.82 -76.51
CA ALA A 219 -60.76 11.55 -75.54
C ALA A 219 -61.00 11.12 -74.08
N THR A 220 -62.23 10.68 -73.77
CA THR A 220 -62.61 10.18 -72.44
C THR A 220 -62.06 8.77 -72.16
N ILE A 221 -62.03 7.89 -73.17
CA ILE A 221 -61.47 6.53 -73.05
C ILE A 221 -59.93 6.56 -72.98
N LEU A 222 -59.28 7.53 -73.63
CA LEU A 222 -57.81 7.66 -73.70
C LEU A 222 -57.19 8.57 -72.62
N GLY A 223 -57.94 8.98 -71.60
CA GLY A 223 -57.35 9.42 -70.33
C GLY A 223 -56.54 10.72 -70.34
N GLY A 224 -57.03 11.78 -70.98
CA GLY A 224 -56.69 13.16 -70.63
C GLY A 224 -55.24 13.64 -70.87
N ALA A 225 -55.03 14.32 -72.01
CA ALA A 225 -53.96 15.30 -72.24
C ALA A 225 -52.49 14.81 -72.23
N GLY A 226 -52.11 13.99 -73.22
CA GLY A 226 -50.69 13.75 -73.57
C GLY A 226 -50.49 13.26 -75.01
N ARG A 227 -49.65 13.94 -75.79
CA ARG A 227 -49.22 13.46 -77.13
C ARG A 227 -48.15 12.37 -76.97
N MET A 228 -48.46 11.12 -77.34
CA MET A 228 -47.47 10.06 -77.55
C MET A 228 -47.47 9.62 -79.03
N PRO A 229 -46.56 10.14 -79.88
CA PRO A 229 -46.46 9.71 -81.28
C PRO A 229 -45.74 8.36 -81.36
N GLY A 230 -46.47 7.29 -81.71
CA GLY A 230 -45.88 5.96 -81.96
C GLY A 230 -46.39 4.81 -81.09
N ALA A 231 -47.54 4.95 -80.40
CA ALA A 231 -48.14 3.84 -79.67
C ALA A 231 -48.77 2.80 -80.62
N GLU A 232 -48.17 1.61 -80.74
CA GLU A 232 -48.77 0.46 -81.44
C GLU A 232 -49.72 -0.31 -80.50
N LEU A 233 -50.97 -0.51 -80.94
CA LEU A 233 -51.99 -1.23 -80.17
C LEU A 233 -51.85 -2.75 -80.34
N VAL A 234 -51.08 -3.37 -79.45
CA VAL A 234 -50.91 -4.83 -79.37
C VAL A 234 -52.08 -5.47 -78.62
N SER A 235 -52.72 -6.49 -79.20
CA SER A 235 -53.91 -7.12 -78.61
C SER A 235 -53.59 -8.12 -77.49
N ASP A 236 -54.50 -8.25 -76.51
CA ASP A 236 -54.39 -9.23 -75.42
C ASP A 236 -54.28 -10.69 -75.92
N GLY A 237 -54.85 -11.00 -77.10
CA GLY A 237 -54.71 -12.32 -77.72
C GLY A 237 -53.29 -12.59 -78.22
N TYR A 238 -52.62 -11.58 -78.78
CA TYR A 238 -51.21 -11.64 -79.17
C TYR A 238 -50.30 -11.76 -77.94
N TRP A 239 -50.56 -10.96 -76.89
CA TRP A 239 -49.84 -11.06 -75.62
C TRP A 239 -49.99 -12.45 -74.97
N LYS A 240 -51.20 -13.02 -74.87
CA LYS A 240 -51.41 -14.37 -74.34
C LYS A 240 -50.67 -15.44 -75.14
N ARG A 241 -50.61 -15.30 -76.47
CA ARG A 241 -49.85 -16.21 -77.33
C ARG A 241 -48.35 -16.10 -77.07
N ILE A 242 -47.77 -14.90 -77.11
CA ILE A 242 -46.34 -14.68 -76.86
C ILE A 242 -45.96 -15.13 -75.45
N LEU A 243 -46.76 -14.85 -74.43
CA LEU A 243 -46.44 -15.23 -73.05
C LEU A 243 -46.46 -16.77 -72.87
N THR A 244 -47.35 -17.49 -73.57
CA THR A 244 -47.32 -18.96 -73.64
C THR A 244 -46.08 -19.47 -74.40
N GLU A 245 -45.71 -18.81 -75.50
CA GLU A 245 -44.53 -19.17 -76.31
C GLU A 245 -43.22 -18.94 -75.55
N ILE A 246 -43.11 -17.81 -74.83
CA ILE A 246 -42.01 -17.51 -73.91
C ILE A 246 -41.96 -18.52 -72.76
N ALA A 247 -43.09 -18.88 -72.16
CA ALA A 247 -43.12 -19.88 -71.09
C ALA A 247 -42.58 -21.24 -71.57
N GLY A 248 -43.10 -21.77 -72.68
CA GLY A 248 -42.63 -23.03 -73.27
C GLY A 248 -41.15 -22.96 -73.71
N ARG A 249 -40.69 -21.80 -74.19
CA ARG A 249 -39.28 -21.58 -74.55
C ARG A 249 -38.36 -21.54 -73.32
N VAL A 250 -38.78 -20.93 -72.21
CA VAL A 250 -38.03 -20.92 -70.94
C VAL A 250 -38.05 -22.30 -70.26
N GLU A 251 -39.12 -23.09 -70.40
CA GLU A 251 -39.13 -24.50 -69.98
C GLU A 251 -38.17 -25.38 -70.80
N ALA A 252 -38.03 -25.11 -72.10
CA ALA A 252 -37.15 -25.86 -73.01
C ALA A 252 -35.66 -25.45 -72.92
N GLU A 253 -35.36 -24.15 -72.91
CA GLU A 253 -34.00 -23.59 -72.86
C GLU A 253 -33.47 -23.43 -71.41
N GLY A 254 -34.34 -23.55 -70.40
CA GLY A 254 -34.01 -23.48 -68.97
C GLY A 254 -33.79 -22.06 -68.44
N SER A 255 -33.01 -21.25 -69.16
CA SER A 255 -32.75 -19.84 -68.86
C SER A 255 -32.62 -19.02 -70.15
N VAL A 256 -33.42 -17.96 -70.29
CA VAL A 256 -33.42 -17.07 -71.47
C VAL A 256 -33.25 -15.61 -71.01
N PRO A 257 -32.28 -14.85 -71.55
CA PRO A 257 -32.12 -13.45 -71.20
C PRO A 257 -33.22 -12.58 -71.83
N ILE A 258 -33.66 -11.57 -71.07
CA ILE A 258 -34.80 -10.71 -71.43
C ILE A 258 -34.44 -9.75 -72.58
N SER A 259 -33.16 -9.47 -72.80
CA SER A 259 -32.65 -8.83 -74.03
C SER A 259 -33.07 -9.59 -75.28
N ASP A 260 -32.93 -10.90 -75.27
CA ASP A 260 -33.04 -11.72 -76.47
C ASP A 260 -34.51 -12.00 -76.79
N LEU A 261 -35.37 -12.01 -75.77
CA LEU A 261 -36.83 -12.01 -75.90
C LEU A 261 -37.35 -10.67 -76.43
N ALA A 262 -36.89 -9.54 -75.87
CA ALA A 262 -37.23 -8.21 -76.38
C ALA A 262 -36.81 -8.04 -77.85
N ASN A 263 -35.61 -8.53 -78.20
CA ASN A 263 -35.10 -8.53 -79.57
C ASN A 263 -35.86 -9.51 -80.50
N SER A 264 -36.18 -10.74 -80.05
CA SER A 264 -36.82 -11.74 -80.92
C SER A 264 -38.28 -11.44 -81.22
N TYR A 265 -38.98 -10.76 -80.31
CA TYR A 265 -40.38 -10.36 -80.49
C TYR A 265 -40.55 -8.87 -80.83
N ALA A 266 -39.46 -8.11 -80.92
CA ALA A 266 -39.43 -6.65 -81.16
C ALA A 266 -40.27 -5.82 -80.15
N LEU A 267 -40.31 -6.26 -78.89
CA LEU A 267 -41.13 -5.66 -77.83
C LEU A 267 -40.31 -4.75 -76.90
N PRO A 268 -40.86 -3.62 -76.43
CA PRO A 268 -40.22 -2.81 -75.39
C PRO A 268 -39.95 -3.63 -74.12
N ARG A 269 -38.72 -3.59 -73.61
CA ARG A 269 -38.30 -4.34 -72.42
C ARG A 269 -39.21 -4.09 -71.23
N ASP A 270 -39.60 -2.85 -70.99
CA ASP A 270 -40.31 -2.46 -69.76
C ASP A 270 -41.77 -2.94 -69.77
N GLU A 271 -42.45 -2.92 -70.93
CA GLU A 271 -43.78 -3.53 -71.07
C GLU A 271 -43.70 -5.07 -70.92
N LEU A 272 -42.69 -5.71 -71.50
CA LEU A 272 -42.44 -7.14 -71.32
C LEU A 272 -42.27 -7.48 -69.83
N LEU A 273 -41.48 -6.69 -69.10
CA LEU A 273 -41.27 -6.85 -67.65
C LEU A 273 -42.56 -6.67 -66.85
N CYS A 274 -43.37 -5.64 -67.12
CA CYS A 274 -44.65 -5.41 -66.45
C CYS A 274 -45.62 -6.60 -66.65
N ARG A 275 -45.71 -7.15 -67.87
CA ARG A 275 -46.60 -8.30 -68.17
C ARG A 275 -46.08 -9.61 -67.58
N LEU A 276 -44.76 -9.85 -67.60
CA LEU A 276 -44.15 -11.03 -66.96
C LEU A 276 -44.29 -11.01 -65.43
N GLY A 277 -44.14 -9.83 -64.80
CA GLY A 277 -44.35 -9.67 -63.35
C GLY A 277 -45.77 -10.05 -62.91
N SER A 278 -46.78 -9.76 -63.76
CA SER A 278 -48.17 -10.13 -63.52
C SER A 278 -48.39 -11.65 -63.51
N LEU A 279 -47.68 -12.41 -64.37
CA LEU A 279 -47.78 -13.87 -64.40
C LEU A 279 -47.15 -14.56 -63.20
N SER A 280 -46.06 -13.98 -62.66
CA SER A 280 -45.33 -14.58 -61.53
C SER A 280 -46.14 -14.61 -60.21
N GLY A 281 -47.29 -13.94 -60.14
CA GLY A 281 -48.19 -13.94 -58.98
C GLY A 281 -49.56 -14.59 -59.20
N SER A 282 -49.94 -14.95 -60.43
CA SER A 282 -51.33 -15.34 -60.76
C SER A 282 -51.58 -16.83 -61.00
N SER A 283 -50.55 -17.69 -60.87
CA SER A 283 -50.70 -19.15 -61.01
C SER A 283 -50.66 -19.85 -59.65
N GLY A 284 -51.74 -20.54 -59.28
CA GLY A 284 -51.81 -21.37 -58.07
C GLY A 284 -50.96 -22.65 -58.12
N THR A 285 -50.26 -22.90 -59.24
CA THR A 285 -49.23 -23.94 -59.39
C THR A 285 -47.90 -23.27 -59.76
N GLY A 286 -46.83 -23.60 -59.03
CA GLY A 286 -45.56 -22.86 -59.04
C GLY A 286 -44.71 -22.93 -60.31
N SER A 287 -45.18 -23.60 -61.35
CA SER A 287 -44.47 -23.90 -62.62
C SER A 287 -44.37 -22.70 -63.58
N GLY A 288 -44.34 -21.47 -63.07
CA GLY A 288 -44.16 -20.26 -63.88
C GLY A 288 -42.67 -19.92 -64.11
N PRO A 289 -42.30 -19.35 -65.27
CA PRO A 289 -40.96 -18.81 -65.46
C PRO A 289 -40.74 -17.59 -64.54
N ARG A 290 -39.67 -17.59 -63.75
CA ARG A 290 -39.35 -16.53 -62.76
C ARG A 290 -38.26 -15.61 -63.27
N LEU A 291 -38.25 -14.36 -62.80
CA LEU A 291 -37.17 -13.40 -63.09
C LEU A 291 -35.98 -13.56 -62.13
N VAL A 292 -34.79 -13.36 -62.69
CA VAL A 292 -33.46 -13.55 -62.07
C VAL A 292 -32.52 -12.42 -62.54
N ASP A 293 -31.45 -12.14 -61.80
CA ASP A 293 -30.43 -11.12 -62.09
C ASP A 293 -30.98 -9.69 -62.31
N ASP A 294 -31.61 -9.03 -61.32
CA ASP A 294 -32.25 -7.70 -61.46
C ASP A 294 -33.20 -7.58 -62.69
N SER A 295 -34.01 -8.59 -62.94
CA SER A 295 -34.87 -8.65 -64.13
C SER A 295 -34.11 -8.61 -65.46
N LYS A 296 -32.97 -9.31 -65.54
CA LYS A 296 -32.20 -9.52 -66.79
C LYS A 296 -32.49 -10.88 -67.44
N ARG A 297 -32.94 -11.90 -66.69
CA ARG A 297 -33.20 -13.26 -67.21
C ARG A 297 -34.54 -13.81 -66.74
N LEU A 298 -35.18 -14.64 -67.58
CA LEU A 298 -36.23 -15.58 -67.19
C LEU A 298 -35.64 -16.97 -67.01
N VAL A 299 -36.10 -17.70 -66.01
CA VAL A 299 -35.60 -19.04 -65.64
C VAL A 299 -36.76 -19.95 -65.24
N SER A 300 -36.74 -21.21 -65.69
CA SER A 300 -37.79 -22.17 -65.35
C SER A 300 -37.63 -22.72 -63.92
N GLU A 301 -38.75 -23.10 -63.30
CA GLU A 301 -38.74 -23.71 -61.97
C GLU A 301 -37.93 -25.03 -61.95
N ARG A 302 -37.92 -25.78 -63.06
CA ARG A 302 -37.09 -26.98 -63.24
C ARG A 302 -35.59 -26.65 -63.22
N TYR A 303 -35.17 -25.60 -63.91
CA TYR A 303 -33.78 -25.14 -63.88
C TYR A 303 -33.39 -24.66 -62.47
N LEU A 304 -34.23 -23.86 -61.80
CA LEU A 304 -33.97 -23.40 -60.43
C LEU A 304 -33.85 -24.55 -59.43
N ARG A 305 -34.68 -25.59 -59.55
CA ARG A 305 -34.60 -26.80 -58.72
C ARG A 305 -33.30 -27.56 -58.93
N SER A 306 -32.94 -27.82 -60.20
CA SER A 306 -31.68 -28.49 -60.55
C SER A 306 -30.45 -27.67 -60.17
N LEU A 307 -30.54 -26.33 -60.19
CA LEU A 307 -29.49 -25.44 -59.72
C LEU A 307 -29.37 -25.45 -58.19
N ARG A 308 -30.48 -25.43 -57.42
CA ARG A 308 -30.43 -25.65 -55.95
C ARG A 308 -29.78 -26.99 -55.62
N GLU A 309 -30.16 -28.07 -56.31
CA GLU A 309 -29.56 -29.40 -56.15
C GLU A 309 -28.05 -29.38 -56.41
N THR A 310 -27.61 -28.77 -57.52
CA THR A 310 -26.18 -28.62 -57.88
C THR A 310 -25.40 -27.77 -56.87
N VAL A 311 -26.00 -26.69 -56.36
CA VAL A 311 -25.41 -25.83 -55.32
C VAL A 311 -25.26 -26.59 -54.00
N VAL A 312 -26.32 -27.28 -53.56
CA VAL A 312 -26.31 -28.07 -52.31
C VAL A 312 -25.31 -29.23 -52.41
N GLU A 313 -25.25 -29.96 -53.52
CA GLU A 313 -24.26 -31.04 -53.75
C GLU A 313 -22.83 -30.49 -53.74
N TYR A 314 -22.58 -29.34 -54.38
CA TYR A 314 -21.27 -28.69 -54.39
C TYR A 314 -20.81 -28.31 -52.98
N PHE A 315 -21.64 -27.60 -52.20
CA PHE A 315 -21.28 -27.19 -50.84
C PHE A 315 -21.22 -28.37 -49.86
N ALA A 316 -22.01 -29.44 -50.06
CA ALA A 316 -21.92 -30.67 -49.27
C ALA A 316 -20.61 -31.46 -49.52
N GLY A 317 -19.98 -31.30 -50.69
CA GLY A 317 -18.67 -31.89 -51.00
C GLY A 317 -17.46 -31.19 -50.35
N LEU A 318 -17.63 -29.97 -49.83
CA LEU A 318 -16.54 -29.16 -49.28
C LEU A 318 -16.05 -29.66 -47.91
N ARG A 319 -14.76 -29.48 -47.65
CA ARG A 319 -14.08 -29.88 -46.39
C ARG A 319 -13.32 -28.74 -45.73
N GLU A 320 -13.32 -27.56 -46.33
CA GLU A 320 -12.55 -26.38 -45.92
C GLU A 320 -13.50 -25.15 -45.92
N PRO A 321 -13.25 -24.14 -45.06
CA PRO A 321 -14.03 -22.90 -45.04
C PRO A 321 -14.01 -22.25 -46.42
N THR A 322 -15.18 -21.90 -46.95
CA THR A 322 -15.30 -21.43 -48.33
C THR A 322 -16.16 -20.17 -48.37
N GLN A 323 -15.61 -19.08 -48.91
CA GLN A 323 -16.36 -17.84 -49.12
C GLN A 323 -17.44 -18.08 -50.18
N ILE A 324 -18.69 -17.81 -49.82
CA ILE A 324 -19.84 -18.10 -50.68
C ILE A 324 -19.83 -17.16 -51.90
N VAL A 325 -19.39 -15.91 -51.73
CA VAL A 325 -19.30 -14.93 -52.82
C VAL A 325 -18.25 -15.31 -53.87
N SER A 326 -17.05 -15.76 -53.50
CA SER A 326 -16.03 -16.14 -54.50
C SER A 326 -16.48 -17.35 -55.32
N VAL A 327 -17.13 -18.34 -54.71
CA VAL A 327 -17.76 -19.46 -55.43
C VAL A 327 -18.86 -18.99 -56.39
N CYS A 328 -19.64 -17.98 -55.99
CA CYS A 328 -20.68 -17.42 -56.83
C CYS A 328 -20.11 -16.61 -58.01
N GLU A 329 -19.02 -15.87 -57.79
CA GLU A 329 -18.31 -15.15 -58.85
C GLU A 329 -17.65 -16.12 -59.84
N ASP A 330 -16.93 -17.14 -59.37
CA ASP A 330 -16.30 -18.20 -60.19
C ASP A 330 -17.30 -18.98 -61.04
N ARG A 331 -18.54 -19.17 -60.55
CA ARG A 331 -19.57 -20.01 -61.19
C ARG A 331 -20.71 -19.24 -61.85
N GLY A 332 -20.73 -17.91 -61.74
CA GLY A 332 -21.80 -17.05 -62.26
C GLY A 332 -23.16 -17.31 -61.58
N TRP A 333 -23.15 -17.47 -60.25
CA TRP A 333 -24.35 -17.66 -59.43
C TRP A 333 -24.76 -16.36 -58.71
N GLU A 334 -26.06 -16.18 -58.43
CA GLU A 334 -26.58 -15.00 -57.70
C GLU A 334 -26.34 -15.20 -56.17
N PRO A 335 -25.45 -14.43 -55.51
CA PRO A 335 -25.00 -14.76 -54.15
C PRO A 335 -26.13 -14.79 -53.12
N ASP A 336 -27.06 -13.85 -53.20
CA ASP A 336 -28.17 -13.72 -52.25
C ASP A 336 -29.13 -14.92 -52.30
N ARG A 337 -29.32 -15.52 -53.49
CA ARG A 337 -30.11 -16.76 -53.66
C ARG A 337 -29.37 -18.01 -53.22
N VAL A 338 -28.06 -18.08 -53.46
CA VAL A 338 -27.23 -19.17 -52.94
C VAL A 338 -27.25 -19.14 -51.41
N LEU A 339 -27.18 -17.96 -50.79
CA LEU A 339 -27.34 -17.79 -49.34
C LEU A 339 -28.74 -18.21 -48.86
N GLU A 340 -29.81 -17.81 -49.54
CA GLU A 340 -31.18 -18.24 -49.22
C GLU A 340 -31.32 -19.78 -49.26
N TRP A 341 -30.85 -20.42 -50.34
CA TRP A 341 -30.96 -21.87 -50.52
C TRP A 341 -30.11 -22.67 -49.52
N LEU A 342 -28.87 -22.24 -49.26
CA LEU A 342 -28.02 -22.90 -48.26
C LEU A 342 -28.59 -22.69 -46.83
N ALA A 343 -29.14 -21.52 -46.53
CA ALA A 343 -29.76 -21.25 -45.23
C ALA A 343 -31.04 -22.07 -45.00
N ASP A 344 -31.90 -22.20 -46.02
CA ASP A 344 -33.11 -23.04 -45.92
C ASP A 344 -32.78 -24.54 -45.88
N GLU A 345 -31.84 -25.03 -46.68
CA GLU A 345 -31.36 -26.40 -46.59
C GLU A 345 -30.82 -26.70 -45.18
N LEU A 346 -29.98 -25.84 -44.59
CA LEU A 346 -29.49 -26.02 -43.21
C LEU A 346 -30.60 -25.95 -42.15
N ARG A 347 -31.65 -25.14 -42.34
CA ARG A 347 -32.84 -25.13 -41.46
C ARG A 347 -33.63 -26.43 -41.58
N GLU A 348 -33.73 -27.01 -42.77
CA GLU A 348 -34.39 -28.30 -43.03
C GLU A 348 -33.56 -29.46 -42.45
N THR A 349 -32.23 -29.47 -42.63
CA THR A 349 -31.35 -30.50 -42.07
C THR A 349 -31.32 -30.49 -40.55
N ALA A 350 -31.29 -29.31 -39.92
CA ALA A 350 -31.36 -29.15 -38.47
C ALA A 350 -32.69 -29.67 -37.87
N ARG A 351 -33.82 -29.49 -38.57
CA ARG A 351 -35.13 -30.05 -38.15
C ARG A 351 -35.23 -31.55 -38.37
N ALA A 352 -34.58 -32.09 -39.41
CA ALA A 352 -34.57 -33.52 -39.73
C ALA A 352 -33.61 -34.35 -38.85
N GLY A 353 -32.71 -33.69 -38.11
CA GLY A 353 -31.84 -34.25 -37.06
C GLY A 353 -30.69 -35.16 -37.55
N HIS A 354 -30.94 -36.06 -38.50
CA HIS A 354 -29.97 -37.09 -38.90
C HIS A 354 -29.86 -37.32 -40.42
N GLY A 355 -30.81 -36.86 -41.23
CA GLY A 355 -30.96 -37.25 -42.65
C GLY A 355 -30.65 -36.19 -43.71
N GLY A 356 -30.17 -35.00 -43.33
CA GLY A 356 -29.96 -33.89 -44.26
C GLY A 356 -28.74 -34.00 -45.17
N SER A 357 -28.85 -33.43 -46.38
CA SER A 357 -27.80 -33.44 -47.42
C SER A 357 -26.65 -32.49 -47.07
N LEU A 358 -26.97 -31.24 -46.74
CA LEU A 358 -25.99 -30.21 -46.36
C LEU A 358 -25.71 -30.23 -44.85
N ARG A 359 -24.43 -30.26 -44.47
CA ARG A 359 -23.98 -30.27 -43.07
C ARG A 359 -22.89 -29.23 -42.83
N GLY A 360 -23.30 -28.09 -42.30
CA GLY A 360 -22.41 -26.99 -41.96
C GLY A 360 -23.12 -25.88 -41.21
N GLU A 361 -22.44 -24.75 -41.09
CA GLU A 361 -22.98 -23.48 -40.62
C GLU A 361 -22.60 -22.38 -41.62
N ILE A 362 -23.34 -21.26 -41.64
CA ILE A 362 -22.99 -20.09 -42.43
C ILE A 362 -22.67 -18.97 -41.46
N HIS A 363 -21.41 -18.52 -41.45
CA HIS A 363 -21.03 -17.29 -40.76
C HIS A 363 -21.15 -16.12 -41.74
N ALA A 364 -21.75 -15.01 -41.30
CA ALA A 364 -21.86 -13.78 -42.07
C ALA A 364 -21.40 -12.62 -41.19
N ASP A 365 -20.35 -11.92 -41.60
CA ASP A 365 -19.84 -10.79 -40.84
C ASP A 365 -20.86 -9.65 -40.80
N GLY A 366 -21.15 -9.17 -39.59
CA GLY A 366 -22.21 -8.18 -39.30
C GLY A 366 -21.98 -6.76 -39.83
N GLY A 367 -21.08 -6.58 -40.80
CA GLY A 367 -20.90 -5.32 -41.53
C GLY A 367 -22.13 -4.99 -42.38
N ALA A 368 -22.46 -3.69 -42.50
CA ALA A 368 -23.67 -3.17 -43.12
C ALA A 368 -23.77 -3.32 -44.66
N GLY A 369 -23.17 -4.38 -45.23
CA GLY A 369 -23.16 -4.71 -46.65
C GLY A 369 -23.32 -6.20 -46.98
N GLY A 370 -23.42 -7.11 -46.00
CA GLY A 370 -23.86 -8.51 -46.16
C GLY A 370 -23.00 -9.47 -46.99
N ARG A 371 -22.02 -8.98 -47.75
CA ARG A 371 -21.26 -9.74 -48.77
C ARG A 371 -20.08 -10.56 -48.28
N ALA A 372 -19.88 -10.68 -46.96
CA ALA A 372 -18.82 -11.48 -46.35
C ALA A 372 -19.45 -12.70 -45.64
N ALA A 373 -19.89 -13.68 -46.43
CA ALA A 373 -20.51 -14.90 -45.93
C ALA A 373 -19.64 -16.13 -46.26
N VAL A 374 -19.36 -16.96 -45.25
CA VAL A 374 -18.49 -18.14 -45.31
C VAL A 374 -19.30 -19.37 -44.94
N TYR A 375 -19.23 -20.40 -45.79
CA TYR A 375 -19.76 -21.72 -45.46
C TYR A 375 -18.71 -22.55 -44.70
N LEU A 376 -19.13 -23.14 -43.59
CA LEU A 376 -18.30 -23.93 -42.68
C LEU A 376 -18.81 -25.39 -42.61
N PRO A 377 -18.16 -26.35 -43.28
CA PRO A 377 -18.52 -27.76 -43.20
C PRO A 377 -18.41 -28.30 -41.76
N THR A 378 -19.34 -29.16 -41.32
CA THR A 378 -19.24 -29.81 -39.99
C THR A 378 -17.98 -30.68 -39.85
N SER A 379 -17.47 -31.19 -40.97
CA SER A 379 -16.20 -31.93 -41.03
C SER A 379 -15.00 -31.06 -40.64
N TYR A 380 -14.97 -29.80 -41.10
CA TYR A 380 -13.96 -28.82 -40.69
C TYR A 380 -14.12 -28.45 -39.22
N ARG A 381 -15.35 -28.17 -38.76
CA ARG A 381 -15.63 -27.82 -37.36
C ARG A 381 -15.19 -28.92 -36.39
N HIS A 382 -15.54 -30.19 -36.65
CA HIS A 382 -15.11 -31.30 -35.81
C HIS A 382 -13.60 -31.50 -35.83
N LYS A 383 -12.95 -31.30 -36.98
CA LYS A 383 -11.48 -31.32 -37.07
C LYS A 383 -10.86 -30.20 -36.22
N GLN A 384 -11.35 -28.96 -36.33
CA GLN A 384 -10.90 -27.83 -35.51
C GLN A 384 -11.09 -28.11 -34.01
N GLN A 385 -12.26 -28.63 -33.61
CA GLN A 385 -12.54 -29.01 -32.22
C GLN A 385 -11.54 -30.07 -31.73
N GLN A 386 -11.30 -31.12 -32.52
CA GLN A 386 -10.34 -32.17 -32.18
C GLN A 386 -8.91 -31.61 -32.05
N GLU A 387 -8.44 -30.82 -33.02
CA GLU A 387 -7.09 -30.23 -32.98
C GLU A 387 -6.90 -29.26 -31.78
N ILE A 388 -7.93 -28.51 -31.39
CA ILE A 388 -7.92 -27.66 -30.19
C ILE A 388 -7.87 -28.51 -28.92
N LEU A 389 -8.68 -29.56 -28.81
CA LEU A 389 -8.72 -30.43 -27.62
C LEU A 389 -7.44 -31.27 -27.49
N GLU A 390 -6.87 -31.76 -28.59
CA GLU A 390 -5.57 -32.43 -28.62
C GLU A 390 -4.43 -31.47 -28.23
N PHE A 391 -4.49 -30.20 -28.66
CA PHE A 391 -3.53 -29.18 -28.23
C PHE A 391 -3.60 -28.92 -26.72
N VAL A 392 -4.79 -28.74 -26.16
CA VAL A 392 -4.98 -28.57 -24.70
C VAL A 392 -4.51 -29.81 -23.94
N ALA A 393 -4.84 -31.02 -24.40
CA ALA A 393 -4.41 -32.27 -23.77
C ALA A 393 -2.89 -32.48 -23.81
N ALA A 394 -2.20 -32.00 -24.84
CA ALA A 394 -0.76 -32.13 -25.01
C ALA A 394 0.06 -31.04 -24.29
N ASN A 395 -0.48 -29.83 -24.13
CA ASN A 395 0.26 -28.67 -23.62
C ASN A 395 -0.23 -28.18 -22.25
N GLY A 396 -1.46 -28.49 -21.84
CA GLY A 396 -2.07 -28.01 -20.59
C GLY A 396 -2.54 -26.54 -20.61
N TYR A 397 -2.43 -25.85 -21.75
CA TYR A 397 -2.94 -24.49 -21.93
C TYR A 397 -3.35 -24.20 -23.38
N LEU A 398 -4.11 -23.13 -23.59
CA LEU A 398 -4.50 -22.59 -24.89
C LEU A 398 -4.68 -21.07 -24.83
N ALA A 399 -3.84 -20.32 -25.55
CA ALA A 399 -4.07 -18.90 -25.79
C ALA A 399 -5.18 -18.73 -26.86
N VAL A 400 -6.25 -18.01 -26.52
CA VAL A 400 -7.43 -17.90 -27.40
C VAL A 400 -7.11 -17.14 -28.69
N ASP A 401 -6.32 -16.06 -28.63
CA ASP A 401 -5.81 -15.38 -29.82
C ASP A 401 -5.00 -16.31 -30.75
N ARG A 402 -4.13 -17.19 -30.19
CA ARG A 402 -3.41 -18.19 -31.00
C ARG A 402 -4.36 -19.19 -31.67
N ALA A 403 -5.44 -19.58 -31.00
CA ALA A 403 -6.48 -20.43 -31.60
C ALA A 403 -7.23 -19.70 -32.73
N VAL A 404 -7.59 -18.42 -32.54
CA VAL A 404 -8.26 -17.59 -33.55
C VAL A 404 -7.35 -17.33 -34.76
N ARG A 405 -6.06 -17.01 -34.55
CA ARG A 405 -5.09 -16.80 -35.65
C ARG A 405 -4.82 -18.06 -36.47
N ASN A 406 -4.82 -19.24 -35.84
CA ASN A 406 -4.68 -20.52 -36.53
C ASN A 406 -5.95 -20.92 -37.31
N TYR A 407 -7.12 -20.50 -36.84
CA TYR A 407 -8.43 -20.83 -37.42
C TYR A 407 -9.29 -19.57 -37.63
N PRO A 408 -8.87 -18.62 -38.50
CA PRO A 408 -9.47 -17.28 -38.60
C PRO A 408 -10.89 -17.25 -39.20
N GLN A 409 -11.39 -18.40 -39.65
CA GLN A 409 -12.76 -18.59 -40.14
C GLN A 409 -13.50 -19.68 -39.33
N GLY A 410 -13.00 -20.04 -38.15
CA GLY A 410 -13.53 -21.13 -37.31
C GLY A 410 -14.42 -20.66 -36.15
N LEU A 411 -14.42 -21.43 -35.06
CA LEU A 411 -15.11 -21.11 -33.80
C LEU A 411 -14.77 -19.71 -33.27
N LEU A 412 -15.78 -19.00 -32.74
CA LEU A 412 -15.62 -17.71 -32.07
C LEU A 412 -14.91 -17.85 -30.70
N PRO A 413 -14.26 -16.80 -30.15
CA PRO A 413 -13.55 -16.84 -28.87
C PRO A 413 -14.36 -17.41 -27.69
N GLY A 414 -15.65 -17.10 -27.61
CA GLY A 414 -16.56 -17.67 -26.62
C GLY A 414 -16.77 -19.18 -26.83
N GLN A 415 -17.05 -19.61 -28.06
CA GLN A 415 -17.26 -21.02 -28.39
C GLN A 415 -16.00 -21.89 -28.17
N ILE A 416 -14.80 -21.30 -28.32
CA ILE A 416 -13.53 -21.97 -27.98
C ILE A 416 -13.41 -22.15 -26.46
N ARG A 417 -13.78 -21.14 -25.68
CA ARG A 417 -13.85 -21.22 -24.22
C ARG A 417 -14.85 -22.30 -23.77
N ASP A 418 -16.09 -22.21 -24.23
CA ASP A 418 -17.18 -23.12 -23.86
C ASP A 418 -16.79 -24.58 -24.14
N LEU A 419 -16.23 -24.87 -25.32
CA LEU A 419 -15.73 -26.19 -25.71
C LEU A 419 -14.67 -26.75 -24.75
N VAL A 420 -13.72 -25.91 -24.33
CA VAL A 420 -12.61 -26.32 -23.45
C VAL A 420 -13.09 -26.47 -22.01
N GLU A 421 -13.96 -25.57 -21.52
CA GLU A 421 -14.56 -25.65 -20.18
C GLU A 421 -15.52 -26.86 -20.04
N GLU A 422 -16.24 -27.24 -21.11
CA GLU A 422 -17.03 -28.49 -21.16
C GLU A 422 -16.17 -29.76 -21.19
N SER A 423 -15.03 -29.73 -21.90
CA SER A 423 -14.20 -30.92 -22.13
C SER A 423 -13.18 -31.19 -21.01
N PHE A 424 -12.73 -30.13 -20.31
CA PHE A 424 -11.72 -30.19 -19.26
C PHE A 424 -12.24 -29.52 -17.97
N PRO A 425 -13.01 -30.25 -17.14
CA PRO A 425 -13.59 -29.68 -15.92
C PRO A 425 -12.47 -29.26 -14.96
N GLY A 426 -12.42 -27.96 -14.65
CA GLY A 426 -11.35 -27.34 -13.85
C GLY A 426 -10.36 -26.47 -14.64
N VAL A 427 -10.58 -26.24 -15.93
CA VAL A 427 -9.84 -25.18 -16.65
C VAL A 427 -10.15 -23.79 -16.06
N VAL A 428 -9.11 -22.98 -15.93
CA VAL A 428 -9.19 -21.58 -15.48
C VAL A 428 -8.80 -20.66 -16.62
N GLY A 429 -9.63 -19.63 -16.89
CA GLY A 429 -9.28 -18.55 -17.80
C GLY A 429 -8.50 -17.44 -17.10
N LEU A 430 -7.29 -17.17 -17.59
CA LEU A 430 -6.45 -16.02 -17.24
C LEU A 430 -6.66 -14.89 -18.26
N GLY A 431 -6.59 -13.63 -17.82
CA GLY A 431 -6.81 -12.46 -18.67
C GLY A 431 -8.26 -12.26 -19.13
N HIS A 432 -8.48 -11.24 -19.98
CA HIS A 432 -9.80 -10.82 -20.47
C HIS A 432 -9.78 -10.58 -21.99
N GLY A 433 -10.94 -10.73 -22.64
CA GLY A 433 -11.07 -10.50 -24.09
C GLY A 433 -10.39 -11.58 -24.95
N PRO A 434 -9.91 -11.24 -26.16
CA PRO A 434 -9.31 -12.21 -27.08
C PRO A 434 -7.94 -12.74 -26.61
N SER A 435 -7.20 -11.95 -25.84
CA SER A 435 -5.90 -12.33 -25.26
C SER A 435 -6.00 -13.23 -24.03
N ALA A 436 -7.19 -13.77 -23.72
CA ALA A 436 -7.36 -14.70 -22.62
C ALA A 436 -6.62 -16.02 -22.89
N VAL A 437 -6.04 -16.61 -21.84
CA VAL A 437 -5.39 -17.93 -21.89
C VAL A 437 -6.11 -18.89 -20.97
N LEU A 438 -6.51 -20.03 -21.51
CA LEU A 438 -7.14 -21.12 -20.76
C LEU A 438 -6.03 -22.06 -20.27
N VAL A 439 -5.98 -22.36 -18.97
CA VAL A 439 -4.96 -23.22 -18.36
C VAL A 439 -5.64 -24.35 -17.59
N THR A 440 -5.13 -25.59 -17.70
CA THR A 440 -5.67 -26.73 -16.95
C THR A 440 -5.17 -26.73 -15.51
N GLU A 441 -5.98 -27.25 -14.59
CA GLU A 441 -5.63 -27.44 -13.18
C GLU A 441 -4.31 -28.22 -13.00
N SER A 442 -4.00 -29.19 -13.87
CA SER A 442 -2.73 -29.93 -13.84
C SER A 442 -1.51 -29.02 -14.03
N THR A 443 -1.62 -28.02 -14.92
CA THR A 443 -0.53 -27.09 -15.21
C THR A 443 -0.39 -26.02 -14.13
N LEU A 444 -1.50 -25.58 -13.52
CA LEU A 444 -1.46 -24.76 -12.31
C LEU A 444 -0.79 -25.49 -11.14
N GLN A 445 -1.11 -26.77 -10.94
CA GLN A 445 -0.48 -27.61 -9.91
C GLN A 445 1.00 -27.89 -10.20
N GLN A 446 1.39 -28.10 -11.46
CA GLN A 446 2.80 -28.26 -11.84
C GLN A 446 3.60 -26.96 -11.62
N ALA A 447 3.04 -25.81 -12.00
CA ALA A 447 3.66 -24.50 -11.75
C ALA A 447 3.82 -24.24 -10.24
N LYS A 448 2.78 -24.54 -9.46
CA LYS A 448 2.81 -24.46 -7.99
C LYS A 448 3.91 -25.32 -7.39
N ALA A 449 3.94 -26.61 -7.74
CA ALA A 449 4.96 -27.54 -7.25
C ALA A 449 6.38 -27.09 -7.62
N SER A 450 6.58 -26.53 -8.81
CA SER A 450 7.89 -26.03 -9.25
C SER A 450 8.37 -24.82 -8.41
N ILE A 451 7.46 -23.93 -8.03
CA ILE A 451 7.74 -22.80 -7.13
C ILE A 451 8.00 -23.29 -5.69
N GLU A 452 7.18 -24.21 -5.18
CA GLU A 452 7.31 -24.78 -3.82
C GLU A 452 8.60 -25.62 -3.67
N ASP A 453 8.97 -26.42 -4.68
CA ASP A 453 10.23 -27.18 -4.73
C ASP A 453 11.45 -26.25 -4.81
N PHE A 454 11.37 -25.15 -5.58
CA PHE A 454 12.44 -24.15 -5.64
C PHE A 454 12.64 -23.45 -4.29
N LEU A 455 11.57 -22.96 -3.66
CA LEU A 455 11.64 -22.29 -2.36
C LEU A 455 12.08 -23.24 -1.23
N SER A 456 11.76 -24.52 -1.34
CA SER A 456 12.27 -25.58 -0.45
C SER A 456 13.74 -25.94 -0.71
N CYS A 457 14.32 -25.52 -1.82
CA CYS A 457 15.69 -25.85 -2.22
C CYS A 457 16.70 -24.88 -1.60
N PRO A 458 17.86 -25.34 -1.09
CA PRO A 458 18.95 -24.45 -0.64
C PRO A 458 19.44 -23.44 -1.69
N LYS A 459 19.14 -23.65 -2.99
CA LYS A 459 19.42 -22.71 -4.09
C LYS A 459 18.67 -21.38 -3.95
N ALA A 460 17.47 -21.36 -3.38
CA ALA A 460 16.68 -20.13 -3.18
C ALA A 460 17.32 -19.12 -2.19
N ARG A 461 18.46 -19.48 -1.57
CA ARG A 461 19.31 -18.60 -0.74
C ARG A 461 20.40 -17.86 -1.53
N SER A 462 20.56 -18.16 -2.82
CA SER A 462 21.67 -17.67 -3.66
C SER A 462 21.30 -17.40 -5.12
N GLU A 463 20.19 -17.96 -5.59
CA GLU A 463 19.68 -17.85 -6.96
C GLU A 463 18.23 -17.35 -6.93
N SER A 464 17.80 -16.70 -8.01
CA SER A 464 16.41 -16.34 -8.30
C SER A 464 15.84 -17.29 -9.35
N LEU A 465 14.57 -17.70 -9.22
CA LEU A 465 13.90 -18.53 -10.23
C LEU A 465 13.32 -17.65 -11.32
N ASP A 466 13.65 -17.92 -12.59
CA ASP A 466 12.93 -17.35 -13.72
C ASP A 466 11.66 -18.17 -13.99
N LEU A 467 10.50 -17.52 -14.08
CA LEU A 467 9.27 -18.23 -14.42
C LEU A 467 9.26 -18.70 -15.89
N GLY A 468 10.08 -18.11 -16.76
CA GLY A 468 10.28 -18.58 -18.13
C GLY A 468 10.96 -19.96 -18.24
N ASP A 469 11.72 -20.38 -17.22
CA ASP A 469 12.30 -21.74 -17.15
C ASP A 469 11.24 -22.80 -16.79
N CYS A 470 10.15 -22.40 -16.13
CA CYS A 470 9.11 -23.30 -15.62
C CYS A 470 7.79 -23.23 -16.41
N LEU A 471 7.52 -22.12 -17.10
CA LEU A 471 6.27 -21.87 -17.82
C LEU A 471 6.52 -21.70 -19.33
N PRO A 472 5.60 -22.18 -20.19
CA PRO A 472 5.62 -21.85 -21.62
C PRO A 472 5.57 -20.33 -21.85
N ALA A 473 6.37 -19.81 -22.79
CA ALA A 473 6.52 -18.37 -23.05
C ALA A 473 5.19 -17.61 -23.26
N HIS A 474 4.15 -18.23 -23.82
CA HIS A 474 2.81 -17.65 -23.96
C HIS A 474 2.09 -17.35 -22.62
N LEU A 475 2.61 -17.81 -21.48
CA LEU A 475 2.15 -17.44 -20.14
C LEU A 475 2.98 -16.30 -19.53
N THR A 476 4.19 -16.04 -20.03
CA THR A 476 5.07 -14.94 -19.59
C THR A 476 5.01 -13.72 -20.52
N GLU A 477 4.48 -13.87 -21.75
CA GLU A 477 4.20 -12.81 -22.76
C GLU A 477 3.32 -11.64 -22.29
N SER A 478 2.80 -11.65 -21.05
CA SER A 478 2.09 -10.50 -20.49
C SER A 478 2.09 -10.53 -18.96
N PRO A 479 2.43 -9.41 -18.28
CA PRO A 479 2.45 -9.35 -16.82
C PRO A 479 1.07 -9.64 -16.20
N ALA A 480 -0.03 -9.28 -16.89
CA ALA A 480 -1.39 -9.55 -16.43
C ALA A 480 -1.75 -11.05 -16.42
N LEU A 481 -1.12 -11.87 -17.28
CA LEU A 481 -1.29 -13.32 -17.25
C LEU A 481 -0.50 -13.95 -16.11
N VAL A 482 0.73 -13.50 -15.88
CA VAL A 482 1.58 -13.96 -14.77
C VAL A 482 0.96 -13.63 -13.42
N SER A 483 0.48 -12.39 -13.21
CA SER A 483 -0.22 -12.01 -11.96
C SER A 483 -1.45 -12.89 -11.71
N GLY A 484 -2.30 -13.07 -12.73
CA GLY A 484 -3.48 -13.94 -12.61
C GLY A 484 -3.15 -15.40 -12.33
N LEU A 485 -2.03 -15.92 -12.85
CA LEU A 485 -1.53 -17.26 -12.56
C LEU A 485 -1.06 -17.39 -11.10
N LEU A 486 -0.30 -16.41 -10.61
CA LEU A 486 0.22 -16.40 -9.23
C LEU A 486 -0.89 -16.18 -8.19
N GLU A 487 -1.91 -15.37 -8.49
CA GLU A 487 -3.14 -15.27 -7.69
C GLU A 487 -3.85 -16.63 -7.58
N ARG A 488 -4.03 -17.34 -8.70
CA ARG A 488 -4.75 -18.62 -8.75
C ARG A 488 -3.99 -19.77 -8.06
N ILE A 489 -2.66 -19.74 -8.09
CA ILE A 489 -1.80 -20.67 -7.34
C ILE A 489 -1.83 -20.37 -5.81
N GLY A 490 -2.23 -19.16 -5.43
CA GLY A 490 -2.17 -18.65 -4.05
C GLY A 490 -0.80 -18.07 -3.67
N PHE A 491 0.09 -17.82 -4.65
CA PHE A 491 1.42 -17.27 -4.39
C PHE A 491 1.42 -15.75 -4.18
N ALA A 492 0.43 -15.03 -4.73
CA ALA A 492 0.29 -13.57 -4.56
C ALA A 492 0.06 -13.11 -3.10
N SER A 493 -0.01 -14.03 -2.13
CA SER A 493 0.01 -13.74 -0.69
C SER A 493 0.81 -14.78 0.11
N SER A 494 1.80 -15.44 -0.51
CA SER A 494 2.67 -16.41 0.16
C SER A 494 3.64 -15.71 1.13
N PRO A 495 3.89 -16.26 2.33
CA PRO A 495 4.91 -15.78 3.25
C PRO A 495 6.34 -16.24 2.90
N ASP A 496 6.52 -17.06 1.85
CA ASP A 496 7.75 -17.81 1.59
C ASP A 496 8.68 -17.13 0.55
N GLY A 497 8.15 -16.23 -0.28
CA GLY A 497 8.92 -15.47 -1.25
C GLY A 497 8.11 -14.35 -1.92
N VAL A 498 8.76 -13.60 -2.81
CA VAL A 498 8.17 -12.51 -3.58
C VAL A 498 8.35 -12.78 -5.07
N ALA A 499 7.32 -12.51 -5.87
CA ALA A 499 7.39 -12.50 -7.33
C ALA A 499 7.50 -11.05 -7.84
N VAL A 500 8.35 -10.83 -8.84
CA VAL A 500 8.52 -9.53 -9.52
C VAL A 500 8.33 -9.76 -11.02
N ILE A 501 7.51 -8.91 -11.64
CA ILE A 501 6.96 -9.14 -12.97
C ILE A 501 7.20 -7.90 -13.85
N GLU A 502 7.82 -8.07 -15.00
CA GLU A 502 8.05 -7.03 -16.01
C GLU A 502 7.37 -7.42 -17.34
N GLU A 503 7.57 -6.67 -18.42
CA GLU A 503 6.83 -6.88 -19.68
C GLU A 503 7.10 -8.24 -20.33
N ASP A 504 8.38 -8.63 -20.42
CA ASP A 504 8.83 -9.89 -21.08
C ASP A 504 9.31 -10.97 -20.09
N ARG A 505 9.40 -10.68 -18.78
CA ARG A 505 10.13 -11.51 -17.81
C ARG A 505 9.52 -11.44 -16.40
N ALA A 506 9.55 -12.55 -15.66
CA ALA A 506 9.08 -12.60 -14.27
C ALA A 506 9.94 -13.53 -13.41
N ILE A 507 10.36 -13.07 -12.24
CA ILE A 507 11.24 -13.82 -11.33
C ILE A 507 10.59 -14.05 -9.96
N VAL A 508 10.95 -15.16 -9.31
CA VAL A 508 10.58 -15.46 -7.92
C VAL A 508 11.84 -15.50 -7.05
N VAL A 509 11.79 -14.78 -5.92
CA VAL A 509 12.89 -14.64 -4.96
C VAL A 509 12.41 -15.12 -3.59
N GLY A 510 13.11 -16.10 -3.00
CA GLY A 510 12.77 -16.61 -1.66
C GLY A 510 13.02 -15.59 -0.56
N ASN A 511 12.15 -15.54 0.46
CA ASN A 511 12.25 -14.53 1.52
C ASN A 511 13.54 -14.65 2.35
N GLU A 512 14.16 -15.83 2.44
CA GLU A 512 15.50 -15.98 3.03
C GLU A 512 16.58 -15.21 2.26
N LEU A 513 16.52 -15.16 0.92
CA LEU A 513 17.43 -14.37 0.09
C LEU A 513 17.14 -12.87 0.20
N VAL A 514 15.86 -12.47 0.27
CA VAL A 514 15.47 -11.07 0.55
C VAL A 514 16.08 -10.59 1.88
N GLN A 515 15.99 -11.39 2.95
CA GLN A 515 16.61 -11.05 4.23
C GLN A 515 18.14 -11.06 4.17
N LEU A 516 18.77 -12.02 3.49
CA LEU A 516 20.22 -12.02 3.29
C LEU A 516 20.72 -10.78 2.52
N ILE A 517 19.96 -10.27 1.55
CA ILE A 517 20.26 -9.00 0.86
C ILE A 517 20.14 -7.82 1.84
N LYS A 518 19.07 -7.78 2.64
CA LYS A 518 18.82 -6.73 3.66
C LYS A 518 19.88 -6.70 4.76
N ASP A 519 20.35 -7.86 5.24
CA ASP A 519 21.39 -7.98 6.27
C ASP A 519 22.81 -7.69 5.73
N ARG A 520 23.11 -8.10 4.49
CA ARG A 520 24.50 -8.16 4.00
C ARG A 520 24.89 -6.97 3.11
N CYS A 521 23.96 -6.44 2.33
CA CYS A 521 24.23 -5.44 1.31
C CYS A 521 23.90 -4.02 1.81
N LEU A 522 22.66 -3.82 2.27
CA LEU A 522 22.15 -2.49 2.65
C LEU A 522 22.97 -1.80 3.75
N PRO A 523 23.39 -2.44 4.87
CA PRO A 523 24.02 -1.72 5.97
C PRO A 523 25.38 -1.11 5.62
N ARG A 524 26.07 -1.64 4.60
CA ARG A 524 27.32 -1.06 4.08
C ARG A 524 27.04 0.18 3.25
N LEU A 525 26.13 0.07 2.28
CA LEU A 525 25.72 1.18 1.42
C LEU A 525 25.15 2.35 2.24
N VAL A 526 24.28 2.05 3.21
CA VAL A 526 23.71 3.03 4.15
C VAL A 526 24.83 3.75 4.93
N GLN A 527 25.85 3.03 5.41
CA GLN A 527 26.96 3.65 6.13
C GLN A 527 27.91 4.47 5.24
N GLU A 528 28.05 4.12 3.96
CA GLU A 528 28.89 4.87 3.00
C GLU A 528 28.15 6.11 2.48
N TYR A 529 26.87 5.97 2.12
CA TYR A 529 25.98 7.09 1.80
C TYR A 529 25.87 8.08 2.97
N GLY A 530 25.67 7.58 4.20
CA GLY A 530 25.65 8.40 5.41
C GLY A 530 26.89 9.28 5.55
N LYS A 531 28.08 8.72 5.29
CA LYS A 531 29.35 9.45 5.31
C LYS A 531 29.43 10.55 4.25
N ASP A 532 29.17 10.22 2.99
CA ASP A 532 29.32 11.18 1.90
C ASP A 532 28.24 12.28 1.93
N ARG A 533 27.00 11.93 2.31
CA ARG A 533 25.90 12.89 2.49
C ARG A 533 26.16 13.83 3.68
N ALA A 534 26.54 13.29 4.84
CA ALA A 534 26.89 14.10 6.02
C ALA A 534 28.09 15.01 5.73
N ALA A 535 29.14 14.49 5.07
CA ALA A 535 30.32 15.27 4.69
C ALA A 535 30.00 16.37 3.67
N SER A 536 29.02 16.16 2.79
CA SER A 536 28.52 17.18 1.84
C SER A 536 27.76 18.29 2.57
N MET A 537 26.78 17.92 3.40
CA MET A 537 25.99 18.87 4.20
C MET A 537 26.87 19.69 5.16
N PHE A 538 27.85 19.05 5.80
CA PHE A 538 28.81 19.70 6.69
C PHE A 538 29.77 20.67 5.97
N ARG A 539 30.05 20.48 4.68
CA ARG A 539 30.79 21.47 3.86
C ARG A 539 29.90 22.67 3.52
N ALA A 540 28.65 22.45 3.14
CA ALA A 540 27.69 23.55 2.92
C ALA A 540 27.50 24.41 4.19
N GLU A 541 27.45 23.80 5.38
CA GLU A 541 27.43 24.49 6.69
C GLU A 541 28.70 25.34 6.97
N LEU A 542 29.81 25.05 6.30
CA LEU A 542 31.07 25.80 6.43
C LEU A 542 31.22 26.91 5.37
N ASP A 543 30.83 26.63 4.14
CA ASP A 543 31.01 27.55 3.01
C ASP A 543 29.93 28.66 2.99
N GLY A 544 28.72 28.40 3.49
CA GLY A 544 27.60 29.35 3.53
C GLY A 544 27.61 30.38 4.67
N GLY A 545 28.74 30.57 5.35
CA GLY A 545 28.84 31.39 6.58
C GLY A 545 29.78 32.59 6.49
N GLY A 546 29.98 33.17 5.30
CA GLY A 546 31.03 34.18 5.06
C GLY A 546 30.73 35.29 4.05
N GLU A 547 29.49 35.44 3.58
CA GLU A 547 29.08 36.48 2.62
C GLU A 547 27.76 37.14 3.08
N ASP A 548 27.86 38.13 3.97
CA ASP A 548 26.86 39.20 4.21
C ASP A 548 27.43 40.26 5.19
N GLU A 549 26.84 41.46 5.23
CA GLU A 549 27.19 42.62 6.10
C GLU A 549 28.59 43.26 5.92
N ASP A 550 28.83 43.92 4.77
CA ASP A 550 29.91 44.93 4.61
C ASP A 550 29.48 46.06 3.63
N GLU A 551 28.21 46.52 3.70
CA GLU A 551 27.69 47.69 2.96
C GLU A 551 27.07 48.76 3.89
N ASP A 552 27.42 50.02 3.60
CA ASP A 552 26.78 51.31 3.92
C ASP A 552 26.28 51.65 5.34
N ASP A 553 27.00 52.57 6.00
CA ASP A 553 26.38 53.72 6.70
C ASP A 553 27.36 54.93 6.76
N GLU A 554 27.01 56.05 6.11
CA GLU A 554 27.76 57.33 6.16
C GLU A 554 26.99 58.42 6.94
N ASN A 555 27.74 59.29 7.64
CA ASN A 555 27.29 60.35 8.58
C ASN A 555 26.93 59.81 9.99
N ASP A 556 27.16 60.49 11.11
CA ASP A 556 26.98 61.92 11.41
C ASP A 556 28.10 62.56 12.30
N GLU A 557 28.09 63.90 12.45
CA GLU A 557 29.07 64.68 13.22
C GLU A 557 28.81 64.68 14.75
N GLY A 558 29.84 64.55 15.61
CA GLY A 558 29.57 64.32 17.05
C GLY A 558 30.58 64.69 18.16
N LYS A 559 31.51 65.65 17.99
CA LYS A 559 32.31 66.32 19.08
C LYS A 559 32.82 65.49 20.31
N LYS A 560 34.16 65.31 20.38
CA LYS A 560 35.06 65.55 21.55
C LYS A 560 34.75 64.84 22.90
N THR A 561 35.69 64.11 23.52
CA THR A 561 36.88 64.70 24.21
C THR A 561 37.91 63.64 24.70
N SER A 562 39.15 64.08 24.94
CA SER A 562 40.21 63.48 25.79
C SER A 562 40.53 61.96 25.68
N ARG A 563 41.63 61.58 25.01
CA ARG A 563 43.02 61.53 25.54
C ARG A 563 43.30 60.53 26.69
N LYS A 564 43.86 59.36 26.36
CA LYS A 564 45.23 58.98 26.75
C LYS A 564 45.77 57.88 25.83
N ALA A 565 47.09 57.66 25.80
CA ALA A 565 47.75 56.85 24.78
C ALA A 565 48.87 55.96 25.35
N HIS A 566 49.00 54.75 24.80
CA HIS A 566 50.21 53.92 24.70
C HIS A 566 49.90 52.82 23.65
N ARG A 567 50.64 52.47 22.59
CA ARG A 567 51.92 52.82 21.94
C ARG A 567 52.71 51.52 21.73
N SER A 568 52.82 51.08 20.46
CA SER A 568 53.60 49.94 19.95
C SER A 568 53.05 48.54 20.31
N SER A 569 53.35 47.45 19.57
CA SER A 569 54.41 47.30 18.56
C SER A 569 54.05 46.54 17.27
N ARG A 570 54.35 47.22 16.15
CA ARG A 570 54.54 46.74 14.78
C ARG A 570 55.36 45.43 14.71
N SER A 571 54.81 44.39 14.07
CA SER A 571 55.57 43.23 13.60
C SER A 571 55.35 42.99 12.10
N LYS A 572 56.42 42.77 11.34
CA LYS A 572 56.38 42.44 9.91
C LYS A 572 56.68 40.95 9.71
N ARG A 573 55.80 40.23 9.02
CA ARG A 573 56.15 39.10 8.16
C ARG A 573 54.95 38.78 7.25
N LYS A 574 55.08 38.37 5.98
CA LYS A 574 56.08 38.48 4.89
C LYS A 574 55.54 37.49 3.87
N ALA A 575 55.02 37.95 2.74
CA ALA A 575 54.40 37.08 1.76
C ALA A 575 55.35 35.98 1.24
N ARG A 576 54.77 34.84 0.86
CA ARG A 576 55.39 33.88 -0.04
C ARG A 576 54.29 33.25 -0.89
N ALA A 577 54.49 33.25 -2.21
CA ALA A 577 53.51 32.77 -3.17
C ALA A 577 54.07 31.63 -4.02
N SER A 578 53.25 30.61 -4.22
CA SER A 578 53.32 29.60 -5.27
C SER A 578 51.90 29.02 -5.38
N LYS A 579 51.19 29.06 -6.52
CA LYS A 579 51.49 28.33 -7.78
C LYS A 579 51.77 26.84 -7.50
N GLN A 580 51.10 25.87 -8.12
CA GLN A 580 50.18 25.90 -9.27
C GLN A 580 49.59 24.50 -9.49
N SER A 581 48.29 24.33 -9.80
CA SER A 581 47.82 23.22 -10.65
C SER A 581 46.37 23.36 -11.17
N THR A 582 46.22 23.15 -12.48
CA THR A 582 45.09 22.53 -13.22
C THR A 582 43.63 22.73 -12.77
N HIS A 583 42.87 23.40 -13.63
CA HIS A 583 41.42 23.18 -13.83
C HIS A 583 41.04 21.68 -13.94
N ARG A 584 39.93 21.30 -13.31
CA ARG A 584 38.78 20.72 -14.02
C ARG A 584 37.51 21.38 -13.50
N GLY A 585 36.86 22.20 -14.32
CA GLY A 585 35.63 22.91 -13.95
C GLY A 585 34.40 22.06 -14.19
N GLY A 586 34.06 21.18 -13.24
CA GLY A 586 32.71 20.64 -13.13
C GLY A 586 31.87 21.60 -12.30
N LYS A 587 30.80 22.17 -12.88
CA LYS A 587 29.75 22.78 -12.06
C LYS A 587 29.07 21.64 -11.28
N PRO A 588 28.80 21.77 -9.96
CA PRO A 588 27.97 20.79 -9.29
C PRO A 588 26.60 20.75 -9.98
N PRO A 589 26.02 19.56 -10.21
CA PRO A 589 24.66 19.46 -10.74
C PRO A 589 23.68 20.15 -9.78
N LYS A 590 22.64 20.78 -10.30
CA LYS A 590 21.61 21.40 -9.47
C LYS A 590 20.95 20.30 -8.62
N ALA A 591 20.92 20.49 -7.30
CA ALA A 591 20.28 19.56 -6.39
C ALA A 591 18.75 19.58 -6.61
N GLY A 592 18.24 18.51 -7.21
CA GLY A 592 16.83 18.23 -7.46
C GLY A 592 16.62 16.72 -7.58
N VAL A 593 17.26 15.97 -6.69
CA VAL A 593 17.31 14.50 -6.62
C VAL A 593 16.87 14.09 -5.21
N SER A 594 16.11 12.99 -5.09
CA SER A 594 15.49 12.52 -3.85
C SER A 594 16.42 12.59 -2.62
N ALA A 595 15.98 13.35 -1.61
CA ALA A 595 16.91 14.04 -0.71
C ALA A 595 17.29 13.25 0.57
N GLY A 596 17.15 11.92 0.58
CA GLY A 596 17.31 11.11 1.80
C GLY A 596 17.94 9.72 1.66
N VAL A 597 18.01 9.11 0.46
CA VAL A 597 18.22 7.66 0.30
C VAL A 597 19.53 7.32 -0.44
N VAL A 598 20.11 6.14 -0.15
CA VAL A 598 21.10 5.49 -1.02
C VAL A 598 20.55 5.42 -2.46
N PRO A 599 21.26 5.83 -3.52
CA PRO A 599 20.74 5.76 -4.88
C PRO A 599 20.39 4.33 -5.33
N LEU A 600 19.29 4.18 -6.07
CA LEU A 600 18.78 2.89 -6.54
C LEU A 600 19.81 2.10 -7.36
N SER A 601 20.56 2.77 -8.25
CA SER A 601 21.66 2.18 -9.01
C SER A 601 22.80 1.65 -8.14
N SER A 602 23.06 2.25 -6.97
CA SER A 602 24.05 1.77 -6.01
C SER A 602 23.57 0.51 -5.27
N VAL A 603 22.26 0.40 -5.00
CA VAL A 603 21.67 -0.84 -4.43
C VAL A 603 21.66 -1.95 -5.47
N ALA A 604 21.21 -1.68 -6.70
CA ALA A 604 21.18 -2.66 -7.79
C ALA A 604 22.58 -3.22 -8.11
N ALA A 605 23.59 -2.36 -8.24
CA ALA A 605 24.97 -2.79 -8.46
C ALA A 605 25.50 -3.67 -7.32
N ALA A 606 25.19 -3.36 -6.06
CA ALA A 606 25.62 -4.16 -4.91
C ALA A 606 24.89 -5.52 -4.82
N VAL A 607 23.61 -5.58 -5.22
CA VAL A 607 22.87 -6.84 -5.36
C VAL A 607 23.51 -7.71 -6.43
N VAL A 608 23.86 -7.14 -7.59
CA VAL A 608 24.58 -7.84 -8.68
C VAL A 608 25.96 -8.35 -8.24
N ASP A 609 26.77 -7.51 -7.59
CA ASP A 609 28.11 -7.89 -7.11
C ASP A 609 28.05 -8.99 -6.02
N ALA A 610 26.93 -9.14 -5.32
CA ALA A 610 26.71 -10.18 -4.31
C ALA A 610 25.98 -11.43 -4.85
N TYR A 611 25.11 -11.27 -5.85
CA TYR A 611 24.21 -12.28 -6.41
C TYR A 611 24.09 -12.12 -7.95
N PRO A 612 25.07 -12.62 -8.73
CA PRO A 612 25.07 -12.46 -10.18
C PRO A 612 23.89 -13.10 -10.93
N SER A 613 23.07 -13.93 -10.29
CA SER A 613 21.85 -14.51 -10.89
C SER A 613 20.76 -13.48 -11.23
N PHE A 614 20.84 -12.28 -10.66
CA PHE A 614 19.95 -11.16 -11.00
C PHE A 614 20.36 -10.41 -12.29
N LEU A 615 21.52 -10.73 -12.89
CA LEU A 615 21.85 -10.23 -14.21
C LEU A 615 21.10 -10.99 -15.31
N GLU A 616 20.84 -10.28 -16.40
CA GLU A 616 20.32 -10.86 -17.63
C GLU A 616 21.49 -11.21 -18.56
N GLU A 617 21.35 -12.22 -19.43
CA GLU A 617 22.46 -12.71 -20.27
C GLU A 617 23.07 -11.63 -21.18
N ASN A 618 22.33 -10.55 -21.46
CA ASN A 618 22.73 -9.44 -22.33
C ASN A 618 23.24 -8.19 -21.57
N VAL A 619 23.28 -8.20 -20.23
CA VAL A 619 23.51 -7.02 -19.39
C VAL A 619 24.80 -7.17 -18.60
N THR A 620 25.73 -6.21 -18.71
CA THR A 620 26.98 -6.26 -17.93
C THR A 620 26.83 -5.54 -16.58
N PRO A 621 27.64 -5.89 -15.56
CA PRO A 621 27.66 -5.18 -14.28
C PRO A 621 27.96 -3.67 -14.41
N ASP A 622 28.64 -3.26 -15.48
CA ASP A 622 29.00 -1.87 -15.71
C ASP A 622 27.86 -1.06 -16.37
N ASP A 623 26.92 -1.71 -17.07
CA ASP A 623 25.70 -1.06 -17.57
C ASP A 623 24.78 -0.67 -16.39
N VAL A 624 24.60 -1.57 -15.42
CA VAL A 624 23.85 -1.32 -14.16
C VAL A 624 24.46 -0.18 -13.33
N ARG A 625 25.77 0.05 -13.46
CA ARG A 625 26.51 1.16 -12.81
C ARG A 625 26.49 2.45 -13.63
N ALA A 626 26.30 2.37 -14.95
CA ALA A 626 26.28 3.51 -15.84
C ALA A 626 24.96 4.28 -15.79
N ASP A 627 23.84 3.59 -15.50
CA ASP A 627 22.54 4.24 -15.33
C ASP A 627 22.43 4.94 -13.97
N THR A 628 22.88 6.20 -13.93
CA THR A 628 22.69 7.10 -12.80
C THR A 628 21.38 7.88 -12.86
N GLY A 629 20.44 7.50 -13.74
CA GLY A 629 19.20 8.25 -14.00
C GLY A 629 18.00 7.81 -13.17
N VAL A 630 17.97 6.55 -12.70
CA VAL A 630 16.80 5.97 -12.04
C VAL A 630 16.71 6.39 -10.56
N ASP A 631 15.63 7.10 -10.21
CA ASP A 631 15.24 7.43 -8.83
C ASP A 631 14.27 6.38 -8.26
N TRP A 632 14.19 6.26 -6.93
CA TRP A 632 13.21 5.40 -6.26
C TRP A 632 11.78 5.90 -6.46
N GLU A 633 11.60 7.22 -6.38
CA GLU A 633 10.30 7.91 -6.45
C GLU A 633 9.91 8.26 -7.89
N GLY A 634 10.74 7.91 -8.86
CA GLY A 634 10.45 8.06 -10.28
C GLY A 634 9.39 7.07 -10.74
N ASP A 635 8.16 7.54 -10.86
CA ASP A 635 7.15 6.91 -11.72
C ASP A 635 7.73 6.84 -13.15
N PRO A 636 7.87 5.66 -13.78
CA PRO A 636 8.56 5.51 -15.06
C PRO A 636 7.70 6.08 -16.19
N GLY A 637 7.80 7.39 -16.40
CA GLY A 637 7.01 8.13 -17.38
C GLY A 637 7.06 7.48 -18.78
N GLU A 638 5.89 7.39 -19.41
CA GLU A 638 5.50 6.55 -20.56
C GLU A 638 6.50 6.53 -21.74
N GLY A 639 7.64 5.84 -21.57
CA GLY A 639 8.76 5.84 -22.53
C GLY A 639 10.16 5.71 -21.92
N GLN A 640 10.32 5.78 -20.60
CA GLN A 640 11.55 5.35 -19.91
C GLN A 640 11.37 3.96 -19.29
N ASN A 641 11.29 2.93 -20.15
CA ASN A 641 11.44 1.53 -19.74
C ASN A 641 12.81 1.37 -19.07
N CYS A 642 12.84 1.28 -17.75
CA CYS A 642 14.01 0.86 -16.99
C CYS A 642 14.15 -0.65 -17.21
N PRO A 643 15.10 -1.13 -18.05
CA PRO A 643 14.92 -2.39 -18.77
C PRO A 643 15.46 -3.60 -17.97
N LEU A 644 15.27 -3.60 -16.65
CA LEU A 644 15.87 -4.57 -15.74
C LEU A 644 14.93 -4.91 -14.57
N VAL A 645 14.50 -6.17 -14.52
CA VAL A 645 13.67 -6.73 -13.44
C VAL A 645 14.30 -6.53 -12.06
N LEU A 646 15.63 -6.42 -12.01
CA LEU A 646 16.42 -6.05 -10.84
C LEU A 646 16.03 -4.67 -10.25
N TYR A 647 15.85 -3.63 -11.07
CA TYR A 647 15.45 -2.31 -10.57
C TYR A 647 14.04 -2.36 -9.98
N ARG A 648 13.14 -3.08 -10.65
CA ARG A 648 11.78 -3.33 -10.15
C ARG A 648 11.81 -4.10 -8.82
N PHE A 649 12.61 -5.17 -8.71
CA PHE A 649 12.82 -5.92 -7.47
C PHE A 649 13.38 -5.06 -6.34
N CYS A 650 14.41 -4.24 -6.60
CA CYS A 650 14.94 -3.33 -5.60
C CYS A 650 13.86 -2.34 -5.13
N ARG A 651 13.09 -1.73 -6.04
CA ARG A 651 12.04 -0.77 -5.70
C ARG A 651 10.83 -1.38 -4.99
N GLU A 652 10.38 -2.57 -5.38
CA GLU A 652 9.18 -3.21 -4.80
C GLU A 652 9.48 -4.02 -3.53
N VAL A 653 10.73 -4.47 -3.30
CA VAL A 653 11.07 -5.41 -2.21
C VAL A 653 12.11 -4.87 -1.21
N LEU A 654 12.99 -3.96 -1.62
CA LEU A 654 14.04 -3.39 -0.76
C LEU A 654 13.71 -1.96 -0.31
N TYR A 655 13.03 -1.16 -1.15
CA TYR A 655 12.48 0.13 -0.71
C TYR A 655 11.47 -0.09 0.42
N SER A 656 11.65 0.65 1.50
CA SER A 656 10.84 0.55 2.71
C SER A 656 11.14 1.73 3.61
N GLU A 657 10.17 2.15 4.42
CA GLU A 657 10.36 3.24 5.39
C GLU A 657 11.45 2.89 6.42
N ALA A 658 11.61 1.60 6.74
CA ALA A 658 12.74 1.09 7.50
C ALA A 658 14.11 1.40 6.85
N LEU A 659 14.23 1.30 5.52
CA LEU A 659 15.45 1.69 4.79
C LEU A 659 15.63 3.22 4.75
N LEU A 660 14.54 3.99 4.59
CA LEU A 660 14.58 5.46 4.67
C LEU A 660 15.11 5.94 6.03
N ALA A 661 14.53 5.42 7.12
CA ALA A 661 14.94 5.74 8.48
C ALA A 661 16.36 5.25 8.81
N GLN A 662 16.80 4.11 8.26
CA GLN A 662 18.20 3.69 8.31
C GLN A 662 19.14 4.67 7.59
N CYS A 663 18.75 5.19 6.42
CA CYS A 663 19.52 6.20 5.70
C CYS A 663 19.65 7.51 6.50
N SER A 664 18.55 8.05 7.04
CA SER A 664 18.61 9.28 7.86
C SER A 664 19.49 9.08 9.09
N ARG A 665 19.22 8.06 9.91
CA ARG A 665 20.03 7.78 11.12
C ARG A 665 21.53 7.61 10.84
N ALA A 666 21.91 7.08 9.68
CA ALA A 666 23.31 7.00 9.27
C ALA A 666 23.93 8.35 8.85
N VAL A 667 23.14 9.25 8.23
CA VAL A 667 23.55 10.65 7.98
C VAL A 667 23.67 11.42 9.29
N ASP A 668 22.66 11.33 10.16
CA ASP A 668 22.56 12.10 11.40
C ASP A 668 23.63 11.69 12.41
N ALA A 669 23.90 10.39 12.59
CA ALA A 669 24.99 9.90 13.42
C ALA A 669 26.37 10.39 12.94
N GLU A 670 26.60 10.44 11.63
CA GLU A 670 27.86 10.98 11.08
C GLU A 670 27.91 12.52 11.18
N LEU A 671 26.79 13.23 11.02
CA LEU A 671 26.74 14.69 11.28
C LEU A 671 27.08 15.00 12.75
N VAL A 672 26.59 14.21 13.70
CA VAL A 672 26.97 14.30 15.13
C VAL A 672 28.47 13.97 15.30
N ARG A 673 29.00 12.96 14.60
CA ARG A 673 30.43 12.62 14.62
C ARG A 673 31.31 13.75 14.06
N LEU A 674 30.91 14.38 12.95
CA LEU A 674 31.63 15.50 12.32
C LEU A 674 31.54 16.78 13.17
N ARG A 675 30.38 17.07 13.77
CA ARG A 675 30.18 18.23 14.67
C ARG A 675 30.93 18.07 16.00
N SER A 676 31.02 16.86 16.55
CA SER A 676 31.86 16.55 17.73
C SER A 676 33.36 16.55 17.40
N GLU A 677 33.76 16.12 16.20
CA GLU A 677 35.14 16.25 15.70
C GLU A 677 35.54 17.72 15.45
N LYS A 678 34.65 18.55 14.88
CA LYS A 678 34.77 20.03 14.78
C LYS A 678 34.97 20.64 16.17
N THR A 679 34.14 20.23 17.13
CA THR A 679 34.13 20.78 18.49
C THR A 679 35.36 20.40 19.31
N SER A 680 35.82 19.14 19.23
CA SER A 680 37.03 18.66 19.92
C SER A 680 38.30 19.28 19.34
N LYS A 681 38.41 19.40 18.01
CA LYS A 681 39.52 20.13 17.35
C LYS A 681 39.52 21.63 17.68
N ALA A 682 38.35 22.25 17.86
CA ALA A 682 38.24 23.66 18.20
C ALA A 682 38.47 23.99 19.69
N LYS A 683 38.22 23.05 20.62
CA LYS A 683 38.17 23.33 22.08
C LYS A 683 39.29 22.69 22.92
N LEU A 684 40.44 22.36 22.31
CA LEU A 684 41.63 21.87 23.02
C LEU A 684 42.67 22.95 23.41
N SER A 685 42.17 24.17 23.64
CA SER A 685 42.85 25.12 24.53
C SER A 685 42.76 24.59 25.98
N ARG A 686 43.92 24.29 26.58
CA ARG A 686 44.01 23.78 27.98
C ARG A 686 43.32 24.69 29.02
N ARG A 687 43.10 25.97 28.69
CA ARG A 687 42.42 26.94 29.54
C ARG A 687 40.92 26.64 29.69
N ASP A 688 40.30 26.12 28.65
CA ASP A 688 38.84 26.02 28.56
C ASP A 688 38.35 24.67 29.12
N ALA A 689 39.16 23.62 29.00
CA ALA A 689 39.01 22.40 29.79
C ALA A 689 39.09 22.69 31.30
N ALA A 690 40.09 23.47 31.74
CA ALA A 690 40.22 23.87 33.15
C ALA A 690 39.10 24.81 33.63
N ALA A 691 38.45 25.55 32.73
CA ALA A 691 37.24 26.31 33.05
C ALA A 691 36.03 25.38 33.22
N LYS A 692 35.85 24.41 32.31
CA LYS A 692 34.77 23.41 32.37
C LYS A 692 34.82 22.54 33.64
N VAL A 693 36.01 22.03 34.01
CA VAL A 693 36.15 21.22 35.23
C VAL A 693 35.71 22.03 36.46
N ARG A 694 36.11 23.30 36.57
CA ARG A 694 35.67 24.18 37.67
C ARG A 694 34.16 24.43 37.70
N THR A 695 33.48 24.47 36.56
CA THR A 695 32.02 24.57 36.53
C THR A 695 31.32 23.27 36.92
N VAL A 696 31.91 22.10 36.60
CA VAL A 696 31.42 20.77 37.03
C VAL A 696 31.60 20.60 38.54
N GLU A 697 32.80 20.89 39.06
CA GLU A 697 33.10 20.86 40.51
C GLU A 697 32.16 21.78 41.31
N ALA A 698 31.93 23.01 40.82
CA ALA A 698 31.02 23.97 41.47
C ALA A 698 29.57 23.49 41.46
N ALA A 699 29.06 23.02 40.32
CA ALA A 699 27.69 22.53 40.19
C ALA A 699 27.45 21.29 41.07
N PHE A 700 28.41 20.34 41.10
CA PHE A 700 28.36 19.22 42.04
C PHE A 700 28.36 19.69 43.49
N GLN A 701 29.22 20.65 43.86
CA GLN A 701 29.28 21.16 45.24
C GLN A 701 27.95 21.78 45.67
N ASP A 702 27.32 22.60 44.82
CA ASP A 702 26.06 23.27 45.14
C ASP A 702 24.89 22.27 45.22
N ALA A 703 24.83 21.28 44.32
CA ALA A 703 23.90 20.16 44.40
C ALA A 703 24.10 19.32 45.68
N PHE A 704 25.35 18.98 46.02
CA PHE A 704 25.71 18.26 47.24
C PHE A 704 25.27 19.03 48.51
N VAL A 705 25.47 20.35 48.55
CA VAL A 705 25.03 21.20 49.67
C VAL A 705 23.51 21.21 49.77
N ALA A 706 22.79 21.35 48.65
CA ALA A 706 21.32 21.32 48.62
C ALA A 706 20.77 19.98 49.15
N LEU A 707 21.34 18.84 48.72
CA LEU A 707 20.97 17.52 49.23
C LEU A 707 21.28 17.35 50.72
N CYS A 708 22.44 17.78 51.20
CA CYS A 708 22.77 17.73 52.63
C CYS A 708 21.70 18.44 53.48
N TYR A 709 21.29 19.64 53.06
CA TYR A 709 20.26 20.43 53.74
C TYR A 709 18.86 19.80 53.63
N LEU A 710 18.50 19.29 52.46
CA LEU A 710 17.22 18.60 52.22
C LEU A 710 17.06 17.34 53.07
N ILE A 711 18.10 16.50 53.14
CA ILE A 711 18.14 15.27 53.94
C ILE A 711 17.95 15.59 55.43
N GLN A 712 18.63 16.61 55.95
CA GLN A 712 18.44 17.03 57.36
C GLN A 712 17.07 17.66 57.62
N ALA A 713 16.47 18.33 56.63
CA ALA A 713 15.12 18.90 56.76
C ALA A 713 14.03 17.82 56.75
N GLN A 714 14.20 16.75 55.97
CA GLN A 714 13.32 15.58 55.99
C GLN A 714 13.55 14.69 57.22
N ALA A 715 14.79 14.54 57.70
CA ALA A 715 15.06 13.83 58.96
C ALA A 715 14.39 14.51 60.17
N LYS A 716 14.32 15.86 60.19
CA LYS A 716 13.51 16.62 61.16
C LYS A 716 12.00 16.33 61.04
N PHE A 717 11.51 16.03 59.84
CA PHE A 717 10.11 15.63 59.62
C PHE A 717 9.84 14.18 60.07
N LEU A 718 10.75 13.23 59.81
CA LEU A 718 10.66 11.86 60.36
C LEU A 718 10.61 11.89 61.89
N ALA A 719 11.52 12.62 62.53
CA ALA A 719 11.53 12.78 63.99
C ALA A 719 10.28 13.48 64.53
N PHE A 720 9.60 14.33 63.75
CA PHE A 720 8.29 14.88 64.10
C PHE A 720 7.19 13.83 64.03
N ALA A 721 7.17 13.01 62.97
CA ALA A 721 6.17 11.95 62.79
C ALA A 721 6.27 10.88 63.90
N GLU A 722 7.49 10.46 64.25
CA GLU A 722 7.75 9.51 65.35
C GLU A 722 7.33 10.04 66.73
N ASN A 723 7.34 11.36 66.93
CA ASN A 723 6.89 12.01 68.16
C ASN A 723 5.43 12.53 68.07
N CYS A 724 4.66 12.11 67.06
CA CYS A 724 3.28 12.55 66.85
C CYS A 724 2.32 11.78 67.79
N ALA A 725 2.11 12.32 68.99
CA ALA A 725 1.35 11.68 70.08
C ALA A 725 -0.14 11.38 69.80
N GLU A 726 -0.67 11.79 68.64
CA GLU A 726 -2.06 11.58 68.23
C GLU A 726 -2.28 10.24 67.48
N GLY A 727 -1.21 9.44 67.26
CA GLY A 727 -1.31 8.13 66.59
C GLY A 727 -1.58 8.20 65.09
N VAL A 728 -1.40 9.39 64.49
CA VAL A 728 -1.69 9.68 63.08
C VAL A 728 -0.78 8.90 62.13
N PHE A 729 0.45 8.59 62.57
CA PHE A 729 1.39 7.72 61.86
C PHE A 729 1.45 6.37 62.57
N ASP A 730 0.96 5.31 61.92
CA ASP A 730 1.16 3.93 62.38
C ASP A 730 2.55 3.42 61.96
N GLU A 731 2.98 2.28 62.51
CA GLU A 731 4.33 1.75 62.22
C GLU A 731 4.52 1.43 60.73
N ALA A 732 3.47 1.02 60.01
CA ALA A 732 3.52 0.78 58.57
C ALA A 732 3.71 2.08 57.76
N SER A 733 3.07 3.19 58.19
CA SER A 733 3.35 4.51 57.63
C SER A 733 4.77 4.98 57.97
N MET A 734 5.24 4.74 59.18
CA MET A 734 6.60 5.10 59.58
C MET A 734 7.67 4.30 58.82
N GLU A 735 7.48 2.99 58.65
CA GLU A 735 8.34 2.16 57.80
C GLU A 735 8.37 2.69 56.36
N ARG A 736 7.21 3.01 55.78
CA ARG A 736 7.13 3.60 54.42
C ARG A 736 7.83 4.96 54.32
N LEU A 737 7.70 5.84 55.32
CA LEU A 737 8.39 7.13 55.33
C LEU A 737 9.92 6.98 55.44
N ARG A 738 10.39 6.07 56.30
CA ARG A 738 11.82 5.74 56.42
C ARG A 738 12.36 5.15 55.12
N ASP A 739 11.59 4.26 54.47
CA ASP A 739 11.93 3.64 53.19
C ASP A 739 11.98 4.65 52.03
N GLU A 740 10.97 5.52 51.88
CA GLU A 740 10.95 6.56 50.85
C GLU A 740 12.07 7.60 51.03
N PHE A 741 12.41 7.95 52.27
CA PHE A 741 13.56 8.79 52.59
C PHE A 741 14.90 8.14 52.20
N LEU A 742 15.04 6.82 52.39
CA LEU A 742 16.24 6.07 52.05
C LEU A 742 16.39 5.82 50.53
N ARG A 743 15.30 5.51 49.83
CA ARG A 743 15.27 5.31 48.36
C ARG A 743 15.25 6.61 47.55
N GLY A 744 14.83 7.71 48.16
CA GLY A 744 14.78 9.03 47.55
C GLY A 744 16.10 9.80 47.78
N PRO A 745 16.10 10.88 48.58
CA PRO A 745 17.23 11.80 48.68
C PRO A 745 18.52 11.17 49.22
N CYS A 746 18.44 10.12 50.04
CA CYS A 746 19.64 9.40 50.52
C CYS A 746 20.31 8.60 49.40
N ALA A 747 19.52 7.91 48.57
CA ALA A 747 20.02 7.20 47.39
C ALA A 747 20.50 8.19 46.31
N ASP A 748 19.82 9.32 46.10
CA ASP A 748 20.28 10.41 45.20
C ASP A 748 21.66 10.93 45.64
N LEU A 749 21.82 11.35 46.91
CA LEU A 749 23.13 11.76 47.42
C LEU A 749 24.20 10.68 47.23
N THR A 750 23.87 9.41 47.47
CA THR A 750 24.82 8.29 47.29
C THR A 750 25.17 8.05 45.82
N SER A 751 24.20 8.17 44.93
CA SER A 751 24.35 8.12 43.47
C SER A 751 25.30 9.21 42.98
N ARG A 752 25.01 10.46 43.34
CA ARG A 752 25.82 11.62 42.91
C ARG A 752 27.24 11.60 43.44
N ILE A 753 27.44 11.20 44.70
CA ILE A 753 28.80 11.00 45.23
C ILE A 753 29.50 9.87 44.46
N THR A 754 28.82 8.75 44.21
CA THR A 754 29.41 7.62 43.44
C THR A 754 29.84 8.04 42.05
N GLN A 755 28.98 8.74 41.30
CA GLN A 755 29.27 9.26 39.97
C GLN A 755 30.44 10.27 40.00
N HIS A 756 30.44 11.20 40.98
CA HIS A 756 31.53 12.16 41.13
C HIS A 756 32.88 11.50 41.48
N CYS A 757 32.89 10.42 42.27
CA CYS A 757 34.10 9.64 42.51
C CYS A 757 34.62 8.97 41.22
N LEU A 758 33.74 8.41 40.37
CA LEU A 758 34.14 7.82 39.07
C LEU A 758 34.81 8.86 38.17
N PHE A 759 34.20 10.06 38.08
CA PHE A 759 34.76 11.22 37.38
C PHE A 759 36.14 11.62 37.90
N GLN A 760 36.35 11.63 39.23
CA GLN A 760 37.63 12.01 39.84
C GLN A 760 38.79 11.03 39.55
N GLU A 761 38.52 9.72 39.40
CA GLU A 761 39.57 8.73 39.10
C GLU A 761 39.84 8.56 37.59
N GLU A 762 39.26 9.40 36.72
CA GLU A 762 39.27 9.27 35.24
C GLU A 762 38.79 7.88 34.75
N ALA A 763 38.00 7.18 35.57
CA ALA A 763 37.47 5.85 35.29
C ALA A 763 36.27 5.95 34.33
N GLY A 764 36.58 5.89 33.01
CA GLY A 764 35.66 6.13 31.89
C GLY A 764 34.19 5.80 32.18
N GLU A 765 33.38 6.87 32.23
CA GLU A 765 32.06 6.88 32.88
C GLU A 765 31.05 5.90 32.24
N ASP A 766 31.22 5.59 30.96
CA ASP A 766 30.17 5.04 30.06
C ASP A 766 29.81 3.55 30.25
N CYS A 767 30.48 2.78 31.12
CA CYS A 767 30.39 1.30 31.06
C CYS A 767 30.30 0.51 32.38
N LEU A 768 30.58 1.09 33.55
CA LEU A 768 30.68 0.29 34.80
C LEU A 768 29.36 0.17 35.58
N PHE A 769 28.58 1.24 35.66
CA PHE A 769 27.38 1.32 36.49
C PHE A 769 26.25 2.09 35.80
N THR A 770 25.01 1.74 36.13
CA THR A 770 23.81 2.52 35.82
C THR A 770 23.11 2.93 37.12
N PHE A 771 22.46 4.09 37.13
CA PHE A 771 21.88 4.68 38.36
C PHE A 771 20.36 4.84 38.34
N SER A 772 19.69 4.50 37.23
CA SER A 772 18.23 4.57 37.06
C SER A 772 17.52 3.30 37.54
N ASP A 773 16.35 3.44 38.17
CA ASP A 773 15.50 2.30 38.55
C ASP A 773 14.88 1.64 37.28
N PRO A 774 15.12 0.34 37.02
CA PRO A 774 14.57 -0.34 35.85
C PRO A 774 13.04 -0.51 35.87
N SER A 775 12.37 -0.18 36.99
CA SER A 775 10.90 -0.13 37.06
C SER A 775 10.31 1.19 36.53
N GLU A 776 11.04 2.31 36.63
CA GLU A 776 10.58 3.61 36.09
C GLU A 776 10.44 3.54 34.55
N LYS A 777 11.30 2.75 33.88
CA LYS A 777 11.20 2.45 32.43
C LYS A 777 9.96 1.64 31.99
N ARG A 778 9.16 1.10 32.91
CA ARG A 778 8.01 0.22 32.59
C ARG A 778 6.65 0.87 32.81
N GLN A 779 6.62 2.14 33.22
CA GLN A 779 5.39 2.79 33.69
C GLN A 779 4.94 3.96 32.80
N GLY A 780 5.51 4.07 31.60
CA GLY A 780 5.05 4.94 30.50
C GLY A 780 4.89 4.17 29.18
N ASP A 781 4.68 2.86 29.26
CA ASP A 781 4.75 1.90 28.14
C ASP A 781 3.63 0.84 28.32
N THR A 782 2.40 1.32 28.55
CA THR A 782 1.18 0.52 28.77
C THR A 782 -0.07 1.16 28.20
N THR A 783 0.06 1.92 27.11
CA THR A 783 -1.02 2.15 26.16
C THR A 783 -0.98 0.98 25.17
N ASP A 784 -1.90 0.03 25.31
CA ASP A 784 -1.98 -1.18 24.46
C ASP A 784 -2.44 -0.89 23.00
N ASP A 785 -2.16 0.31 22.48
CA ASP A 785 -2.38 0.71 21.09
C ASP A 785 -1.17 0.30 20.25
N GLU A 786 -1.19 -0.95 19.75
CA GLU A 786 -0.14 -1.56 18.89
C GLU A 786 -0.02 -0.90 17.48
N ASN A 787 -0.26 0.41 17.33
CA ASN A 787 -0.45 1.09 16.03
C ASN A 787 0.05 2.56 15.94
N ASP A 788 0.83 3.09 16.89
CA ASP A 788 1.37 4.47 16.80
C ASP A 788 2.92 4.50 16.86
N ASP A 789 3.56 4.18 15.72
CA ASP A 789 5.02 4.12 15.52
C ASP A 789 5.73 5.51 15.51
N ASN A 790 5.15 6.56 16.14
CA ASN A 790 5.59 7.95 15.96
C ASN A 790 6.47 8.54 17.08
N ASP A 791 6.51 7.99 18.30
CA ASP A 791 7.21 8.59 19.45
C ASP A 791 8.73 8.33 19.47
N ASP A 792 9.41 8.64 18.36
CA ASP A 792 10.87 8.67 18.21
C ASP A 792 11.47 9.97 18.85
N GLU A 793 10.94 10.41 20.02
CA GLU A 793 11.54 11.49 20.83
C GLU A 793 12.88 11.02 21.44
N GLU A 794 13.97 11.12 20.65
CA GLU A 794 15.32 10.97 21.19
C GLU A 794 15.52 11.89 22.41
N PRO A 795 15.97 11.37 23.57
CA PRO A 795 16.15 12.18 24.77
C PRO A 795 17.16 13.30 24.47
N PRO A 796 16.76 14.58 24.55
CA PRO A 796 17.42 15.64 23.79
C PRO A 796 18.89 15.80 24.18
N VAL A 797 19.78 15.54 23.20
CA VAL A 797 21.25 15.53 23.31
C VAL A 797 21.83 16.97 23.44
N SER A 798 21.27 17.70 24.39
CA SER A 798 21.61 19.05 24.77
C SER A 798 22.91 19.09 25.58
N ASN A 799 23.45 20.29 25.81
CA ASN A 799 24.66 20.48 26.62
C ASN A 799 24.35 20.40 28.13
N ALA A 800 23.55 19.42 28.55
CA ALA A 800 23.19 19.19 29.95
C ALA A 800 24.45 18.92 30.80
N LEU A 801 24.43 19.38 32.05
CA LEU A 801 25.42 18.97 33.04
C LEU A 801 25.24 17.47 33.36
N PRO A 802 26.32 16.74 33.72
CA PRO A 802 26.20 15.36 34.20
C PRO A 802 25.19 15.26 35.34
N GLN A 803 24.48 14.13 35.46
CA GLN A 803 23.35 13.99 36.41
C GLN A 803 23.75 14.35 37.85
N TYR A 804 24.97 14.02 38.28
CA TYR A 804 25.49 14.42 39.60
C TYR A 804 25.61 15.93 39.83
N CYS A 805 25.78 16.71 38.76
CA CYS A 805 25.84 18.18 38.76
C CYS A 805 24.49 18.86 38.48
N ALA A 806 23.43 18.13 38.15
CA ALA A 806 22.11 18.71 37.89
C ALA A 806 21.54 19.39 39.15
N GLU A 807 20.73 20.44 39.01
CA GLU A 807 20.11 21.07 40.18
C GLU A 807 19.22 20.07 40.95
N VAL A 808 19.23 20.18 42.27
CA VAL A 808 18.43 19.31 43.14
C VAL A 808 17.03 19.90 43.24
N ASP A 809 16.00 19.12 42.87
CA ASP A 809 14.60 19.53 43.08
C ASP A 809 14.25 19.51 44.57
N ILE A 810 14.62 20.59 45.25
CA ILE A 810 14.26 20.87 46.64
C ILE A 810 12.75 21.05 46.84
N ALA A 811 11.93 20.96 45.78
CA ALA A 811 10.47 21.01 45.80
C ALA A 811 9.81 19.73 45.23
N ALA A 812 10.55 18.63 45.10
CA ALA A 812 9.94 17.36 44.67
C ALA A 812 8.90 16.88 45.71
N ARG A 813 7.73 16.45 45.20
CA ARG A 813 6.66 15.80 45.98
C ARG A 813 7.09 14.37 46.36
N ARG A 814 7.68 13.67 45.40
CA ARG A 814 8.28 12.33 45.48
C ARG A 814 9.65 12.40 44.80
N TYR A 815 10.67 11.74 45.34
CA TYR A 815 12.02 11.76 44.78
C TYR A 815 12.22 10.62 43.76
N PRO A 816 12.93 10.85 42.64
CA PRO A 816 13.22 9.80 41.66
C PRO A 816 14.12 8.72 42.29
N ARG A 817 13.94 7.46 41.89
CA ARG A 817 14.65 6.35 42.54
C ARG A 817 16.03 6.14 41.96
N SER A 818 17.05 6.46 42.76
CA SER A 818 18.43 6.11 42.45
C SER A 818 18.69 4.63 42.73
N TYR A 819 19.09 3.89 41.71
CA TYR A 819 19.28 2.44 41.75
C TYR A 819 20.63 2.03 41.17
N LEU A 820 21.56 1.59 42.03
CA LEU A 820 22.87 1.13 41.58
C LEU A 820 22.79 -0.24 40.91
N SER A 821 23.05 -0.27 39.61
CA SER A 821 23.14 -1.48 38.80
C SER A 821 24.51 -1.58 38.11
N SER A 822 24.93 -2.79 37.81
CA SER A 822 26.12 -3.10 37.00
C SER A 822 25.77 -4.17 35.95
N PRO A 823 26.45 -4.20 34.79
CA PRO A 823 26.20 -5.20 33.75
C PRO A 823 26.22 -6.66 34.27
N PRO A 824 25.31 -7.53 33.80
CA PRO A 824 25.35 -8.96 34.14
C PRO A 824 26.70 -9.58 33.72
N PRO A 825 27.25 -10.56 34.46
CA PRO A 825 26.66 -11.22 35.63
C PRO A 825 27.07 -10.61 36.99
N ARG A 826 27.76 -9.45 37.01
CA ARG A 826 28.37 -8.93 38.25
C ARG A 826 27.34 -8.28 39.18
N GLU A 827 27.47 -8.49 40.49
CA GLU A 827 26.83 -7.64 41.49
C GLU A 827 27.55 -6.28 41.59
N PRO A 828 26.83 -5.16 41.78
CA PRO A 828 27.44 -3.84 41.77
C PRO A 828 28.28 -3.56 43.01
N LEU A 829 27.90 -4.04 44.20
CA LEU A 829 28.63 -3.71 45.43
C LEU A 829 30.04 -4.35 45.51
N PRO A 830 30.29 -5.59 45.04
CA PRO A 830 31.65 -6.08 44.83
C PRO A 830 32.44 -5.24 43.83
N VAL A 831 31.88 -4.98 42.64
CA VAL A 831 32.57 -4.16 41.61
C VAL A 831 32.91 -2.77 42.16
N LEU A 832 32.01 -2.14 42.92
CA LEU A 832 32.23 -0.84 43.54
C LEU A 832 33.40 -0.84 44.55
N ARG A 833 33.71 -1.99 45.19
CA ARG A 833 34.91 -2.13 46.05
C ARG A 833 36.19 -2.38 45.26
N GLU A 834 36.07 -2.93 44.05
CA GLU A 834 37.19 -3.26 43.16
C GLU A 834 37.56 -2.11 42.22
N SER A 835 36.61 -1.24 41.86
CA SER A 835 36.79 -0.12 40.93
C SER A 835 37.61 1.04 41.48
N PHE A 836 37.55 1.29 42.79
CA PHE A 836 38.14 2.48 43.42
C PHE A 836 39.44 2.19 44.16
N SER A 837 40.36 3.16 44.16
CA SER A 837 41.55 3.08 44.99
C SER A 837 41.27 3.22 46.50
N GLY A 838 42.11 2.60 47.33
CA GLY A 838 42.06 2.75 48.78
C GLY A 838 40.80 2.17 49.45
N ASN A 839 40.11 2.99 50.25
CA ASN A 839 38.89 2.59 50.97
C ASN A 839 37.60 3.15 50.36
N THR A 840 37.67 4.08 49.40
CA THR A 840 36.53 4.82 48.82
C THR A 840 35.41 3.89 48.37
N GLY A 841 35.73 2.86 47.58
CA GLY A 841 34.76 1.86 47.11
C GLY A 841 34.10 1.04 48.22
N THR A 842 34.81 0.78 49.31
CA THR A 842 34.25 0.11 50.50
C THR A 842 33.31 1.02 51.29
N VAL A 843 33.64 2.32 51.37
CA VAL A 843 32.78 3.33 52.00
C VAL A 843 31.50 3.50 51.18
N LEU A 844 31.60 3.75 49.87
CA LEU A 844 30.44 3.85 48.96
C LEU A 844 29.56 2.61 49.02
N ALA A 845 30.15 1.41 48.99
CA ALA A 845 29.40 0.16 49.07
C ALA A 845 28.75 -0.09 50.44
N LYS A 846 29.19 0.59 51.51
CA LYS A 846 28.48 0.61 52.80
C LYS A 846 27.36 1.66 52.81
N THR A 847 27.55 2.82 52.20
CA THR A 847 26.50 3.84 52.06
C THR A 847 25.29 3.31 51.28
N TRP A 848 25.51 2.67 50.13
CA TRP A 848 24.45 2.00 49.36
C TRP A 848 23.73 0.88 50.14
N VAL A 849 24.42 0.20 51.05
CA VAL A 849 23.82 -0.80 51.94
C VAL A 849 22.91 -0.16 53.00
N LEU A 850 23.25 1.04 53.47
CA LEU A 850 22.44 1.78 54.45
C LEU A 850 21.18 2.39 53.82
N CYS A 851 21.19 2.70 52.51
CA CYS A 851 20.00 2.99 51.71
C CYS A 851 19.05 1.79 51.54
N GLY A 852 19.47 0.57 51.91
CA GLY A 852 18.65 -0.64 51.84
C GLY A 852 18.68 -1.36 50.49
N GLY A 853 18.21 -2.62 50.50
CA GLY A 853 18.37 -3.60 49.42
C GLY A 853 17.60 -3.30 48.13
N HIS A 854 16.65 -2.37 48.16
CA HIS A 854 15.98 -1.89 46.94
C HIS A 854 16.80 -0.88 46.15
N CYS A 855 17.82 -0.25 46.74
CA CYS A 855 18.62 0.78 46.08
C CYS A 855 19.76 0.23 45.22
N TYR A 856 19.94 -1.09 45.15
CA TYR A 856 20.99 -1.71 44.34
C TYR A 856 20.67 -3.14 43.88
N ARG A 857 21.23 -3.53 42.73
CA ARG A 857 21.07 -4.88 42.15
C ARG A 857 21.65 -5.96 43.08
N GLY A 858 20.86 -6.99 43.38
CA GLY A 858 21.23 -8.09 44.29
C GLY A 858 20.99 -7.80 45.79
N GLY A 859 20.48 -6.61 46.14
CA GLY A 859 20.03 -6.27 47.50
C GLY A 859 18.65 -6.84 47.88
N VAL A 860 17.85 -7.18 46.88
CA VAL A 860 16.69 -8.08 46.98
C VAL A 860 17.12 -9.45 46.47
N ARG A 861 16.84 -10.51 47.23
CA ARG A 861 17.16 -11.91 46.87
C ARG A 861 15.92 -12.79 47.07
N PRO A 862 15.67 -13.81 46.22
CA PRO A 862 14.67 -14.82 46.55
C PRO A 862 15.09 -15.54 47.83
N VAL A 863 14.13 -15.93 48.68
CA VAL A 863 14.40 -16.89 49.75
C VAL A 863 14.69 -18.26 49.12
N ASP A 864 15.66 -19.00 49.66
CA ASP A 864 16.08 -20.27 49.09
C ASP A 864 14.96 -21.33 49.09
N ARG A 865 14.96 -22.17 48.05
CA ARG A 865 13.81 -22.97 47.59
C ARG A 865 13.26 -24.04 48.56
N ASP A 866 13.89 -24.25 49.70
CA ASP A 866 13.51 -25.32 50.63
C ASP A 866 12.34 -24.92 51.55
N ASP A 867 12.03 -23.63 51.67
CA ASP A 867 10.77 -23.15 52.28
C ASP A 867 9.68 -22.98 51.21
N ARG A 868 8.43 -23.32 51.56
CA ARG A 868 7.27 -23.20 50.66
C ARG A 868 6.73 -21.76 50.56
N SER A 869 7.16 -20.88 51.46
CA SER A 869 6.86 -19.44 51.36
C SER A 869 7.66 -18.82 50.21
N ARG A 870 6.96 -18.31 49.19
CA ARG A 870 7.55 -17.75 47.96
C ARG A 870 8.10 -16.32 48.17
N GLY A 871 8.80 -16.12 49.29
CA GLY A 871 9.24 -14.81 49.75
C GLY A 871 10.45 -14.25 49.00
N THR A 872 10.63 -12.94 49.10
CA THR A 872 11.90 -12.27 48.77
C THR A 872 12.47 -11.67 50.05
N TYR A 873 13.75 -11.91 50.30
CA TYR A 873 14.50 -11.22 51.34
C TYR A 873 15.01 -9.89 50.78
N VAL A 874 14.52 -8.80 51.36
CA VAL A 874 15.02 -7.44 51.17
C VAL A 874 15.96 -7.13 52.33
N ARG A 875 17.18 -6.64 52.05
CA ARG A 875 18.01 -6.06 53.11
C ARG A 875 17.38 -4.75 53.62
N PRO A 876 17.04 -4.60 54.90
CA PRO A 876 16.57 -3.32 55.42
C PRO A 876 17.68 -2.27 55.40
N GLY A 877 17.32 -1.02 55.15
CA GLY A 877 18.20 0.14 55.34
C GLY A 877 18.17 0.66 56.78
N SER A 878 18.83 1.79 57.04
CA SER A 878 18.82 2.44 58.37
C SER A 878 18.99 3.95 58.24
N VAL A 879 18.03 4.73 58.76
CA VAL A 879 18.04 6.20 58.72
C VAL A 879 19.19 6.76 59.55
N ASP A 880 19.27 6.43 60.84
CA ASP A 880 20.35 6.91 61.73
C ASP A 880 21.71 6.36 61.31
N GLY A 881 21.74 5.09 60.86
CA GLY A 881 22.93 4.46 60.31
C GLY A 881 23.46 5.19 59.08
N PHE A 882 22.58 5.59 58.15
CA PHE A 882 22.93 6.41 57.00
C PHE A 882 23.44 7.79 57.43
N LEU A 883 22.65 8.53 58.22
CA LEU A 883 22.95 9.92 58.62
C LEU A 883 24.28 10.04 59.36
N SER A 884 24.53 9.16 60.33
CA SER A 884 25.80 9.11 61.06
C SER A 884 26.95 8.78 60.11
N TYR A 885 26.78 7.78 59.23
CA TYR A 885 27.85 7.34 58.35
C TYR A 885 28.22 8.37 57.28
N VAL A 886 27.27 9.13 56.72
CA VAL A 886 27.59 10.22 55.78
C VAL A 886 28.23 11.42 56.49
N GLU A 887 27.83 11.74 57.73
CA GLU A 887 28.50 12.79 58.50
C GLU A 887 29.97 12.45 58.76
N GLU A 888 30.27 11.20 59.13
CA GLU A 888 31.64 10.71 59.33
C GLU A 888 32.47 10.65 58.03
N ASN A 889 31.88 10.25 56.89
CA ASN A 889 32.64 9.78 55.73
C ASN A 889 32.58 10.66 54.47
N CYS A 890 31.63 11.61 54.32
CA CYS A 890 31.55 12.44 53.10
C CYS A 890 32.85 13.18 52.76
N LEU A 891 33.58 13.67 53.78
CA LEU A 891 34.87 14.36 53.60
C LEU A 891 35.93 13.46 52.95
N VAL A 892 35.87 12.15 53.20
CA VAL A 892 36.78 11.15 52.60
C VAL A 892 36.32 10.76 51.19
N LEU A 893 35.01 10.74 50.94
CA LEU A 893 34.43 10.34 49.66
C LEU A 893 34.63 11.38 48.54
N CYS A 894 34.28 12.65 48.80
CA CYS A 894 34.25 13.69 47.77
C CYS A 894 35.00 14.99 48.16
N GLY A 895 35.78 14.96 49.23
CA GLY A 895 36.50 16.15 49.74
C GLY A 895 35.59 17.20 50.39
N LEU A 896 34.28 16.98 50.45
CA LEU A 896 33.30 17.90 51.02
C LEU A 896 32.74 17.36 52.34
N PRO A 897 32.79 18.11 53.46
CA PRO A 897 32.14 17.69 54.69
C PRO A 897 30.62 17.77 54.56
N PHE A 898 29.90 16.81 55.15
CA PHE A 898 28.44 16.82 55.20
C PHE A 898 27.93 18.13 55.81
N ARG A 899 27.16 18.91 55.05
CA ARG A 899 26.88 20.32 55.40
C ARG A 899 25.75 20.41 56.42
N LYS A 900 26.11 20.63 57.69
CA LYS A 900 25.13 20.78 58.79
C LYS A 900 24.14 21.93 58.51
N LEU A 901 22.85 21.63 58.67
CA LEU A 901 21.72 22.53 58.41
C LEU A 901 21.56 23.56 59.52
N ASP A 902 22.23 24.72 59.37
CA ASP A 902 22.08 25.84 60.29
C ASP A 902 20.73 26.58 60.11
N LYS A 903 20.36 27.41 61.11
CA LYS A 903 19.07 28.13 61.16
C LYS A 903 18.88 29.22 60.08
N LYS A 904 19.95 29.63 59.38
CA LYS A 904 19.91 30.52 58.21
C LYS A 904 19.77 29.71 56.93
N ALA A 905 20.53 28.62 56.79
CA ALA A 905 20.41 27.68 55.68
C ALA A 905 19.01 27.04 55.62
N GLU A 906 18.46 26.63 56.77
CA GLU A 906 17.10 26.11 56.91
C GLU A 906 16.04 27.11 56.45
N LYS A 907 16.15 28.38 56.86
CA LYS A 907 15.25 29.44 56.38
C LYS A 907 15.36 29.69 54.89
N ALA A 908 16.56 29.63 54.32
CA ALA A 908 16.77 29.78 52.88
C ALA A 908 16.17 28.59 52.10
N LEU A 909 16.42 27.35 52.55
CA LEU A 909 15.85 26.14 51.97
C LEU A 909 14.31 26.17 52.00
N LEU A 910 13.71 26.46 53.16
CA LEU A 910 12.25 26.54 53.32
C LEU A 910 11.65 27.66 52.45
N PHE A 911 12.29 28.82 52.38
CA PHE A 911 11.83 29.90 51.50
C PHE A 911 11.90 29.52 50.02
N SER A 912 13.00 28.88 49.60
CA SER A 912 13.19 28.45 48.21
C SER A 912 12.23 27.31 47.84
N ARG A 913 12.10 26.26 48.69
CA ARG A 913 11.11 25.18 48.51
C ARG A 913 9.69 25.73 48.46
N LYS A 914 9.31 26.69 49.35
CA LYS A 914 7.97 27.31 49.28
C LYS A 914 7.77 28.00 47.93
N ARG A 915 8.73 28.80 47.47
CA ARG A 915 8.64 29.50 46.19
C ARG A 915 8.44 28.49 45.05
N THR A 916 9.34 27.52 44.90
CA THR A 916 9.26 26.53 43.80
C THR A 916 7.99 25.67 43.88
N LEU A 917 7.48 25.34 45.08
CA LEU A 917 6.19 24.67 45.24
C LEU A 917 5.00 25.58 44.84
N THR A 918 5.01 26.85 45.23
CA THR A 918 3.97 27.83 44.83
C THR A 918 4.00 28.09 43.33
N ASP A 919 5.18 28.23 42.73
CA ASP A 919 5.37 28.42 41.28
C ASP A 919 4.88 27.17 40.50
N LYS A 920 5.20 25.95 40.99
CA LYS A 920 4.66 24.68 40.45
C LYS A 920 3.15 24.56 40.62
N LEU A 921 2.59 24.91 41.78
CA LEU A 921 1.14 24.82 42.04
C LEU A 921 0.34 25.85 41.23
N ALA A 922 0.88 27.04 40.98
CA ALA A 922 0.22 28.05 40.15
C ALA A 922 0.05 27.54 38.70
N ASN A 923 1.11 26.95 38.16
CA ASN A 923 1.18 26.42 36.80
C ASN A 923 0.57 25.02 36.63
N ALA A 924 0.30 24.29 37.71
CA ALA A 924 -0.40 23.01 37.65
C ALA A 924 -1.84 23.22 37.15
N ASP A 925 -2.25 22.49 36.12
CA ASP A 925 -3.64 22.50 35.68
C ASP A 925 -4.53 21.91 36.79
N ALA A 926 -5.65 22.58 37.08
CA ALA A 926 -6.57 22.16 38.13
C ALA A 926 -7.39 20.94 37.67
N ASP A 927 -7.79 20.94 36.41
CA ASP A 927 -8.77 20.00 35.86
C ASP A 927 -8.09 18.66 35.52
N ALA A 928 -6.76 18.66 35.33
CA ALA A 928 -5.97 17.48 34.92
C ALA A 928 -5.18 16.78 36.06
N ASP A 929 -4.68 17.48 37.09
CA ASP A 929 -3.94 16.87 38.22
C ASP A 929 -4.51 17.28 39.60
N PRO A 930 -5.79 16.99 39.92
CA PRO A 930 -6.39 17.31 41.22
C PRO A 930 -5.66 16.61 42.39
N ALA A 931 -5.10 15.43 42.15
CA ALA A 931 -4.27 14.71 43.12
C ALA A 931 -2.98 15.48 43.46
N GLY A 932 -2.32 16.04 42.45
CA GLY A 932 -1.12 16.85 42.62
C GLY A 932 -1.37 18.28 43.08
N VAL A 933 -2.53 18.88 42.77
CA VAL A 933 -3.01 20.11 43.42
C VAL A 933 -3.13 19.87 44.92
N LEU A 934 -3.75 18.77 45.34
CA LEU A 934 -3.84 18.38 46.75
C LEU A 934 -2.47 18.11 47.38
N GLU A 935 -1.63 17.26 46.77
CA GLU A 935 -0.28 16.95 47.29
C GLU A 935 0.62 18.21 47.38
N GLY A 936 0.49 19.14 46.42
CA GLY A 936 1.20 20.42 46.39
C GLY A 936 0.72 21.38 47.48
N THR A 937 -0.60 21.57 47.62
CA THR A 937 -1.19 22.40 48.67
C THR A 937 -0.86 21.86 50.06
N VAL A 938 -0.96 20.55 50.29
CA VAL A 938 -0.58 19.94 51.59
C VAL A 938 0.90 20.19 51.91
N ALA A 939 1.80 19.97 50.94
CA ALA A 939 3.23 20.22 51.15
C ALA A 939 3.52 21.69 51.50
N ILE A 940 2.88 22.65 50.83
CA ILE A 940 3.02 24.08 51.14
C ILE A 940 2.44 24.41 52.52
N LEU A 941 1.20 24.03 52.80
CA LEU A 941 0.50 24.36 54.04
C LEU A 941 1.17 23.74 55.27
N PHE A 942 1.64 22.48 55.17
CA PHE A 942 2.41 21.85 56.23
C PHE A 942 3.73 22.57 56.50
N GLN A 943 4.42 23.02 55.44
CA GLN A 943 5.62 23.84 55.59
C GLN A 943 5.31 25.22 56.21
N GLN A 944 4.17 25.86 55.90
CA GLN A 944 3.72 27.09 56.56
C GLN A 944 3.37 26.86 58.05
N ALA A 945 2.72 25.73 58.36
CA ALA A 945 2.24 25.43 59.70
C ALA A 945 3.40 25.05 60.65
N ARG A 946 4.24 24.08 60.26
CA ARG A 946 5.28 23.49 61.12
C ARG A 946 6.70 23.99 60.84
N ASN A 947 6.99 24.61 59.70
CA ASN A 947 8.36 24.86 59.19
C ASN A 947 9.16 23.58 58.93
N LEU A 948 8.48 22.48 58.57
CA LEU A 948 9.09 21.18 58.27
C LEU A 948 8.92 20.84 56.79
N VAL A 949 9.88 20.10 56.22
CA VAL A 949 9.84 19.62 54.84
C VAL A 949 9.16 18.26 54.79
N ALA A 950 7.90 18.24 54.36
CA ALA A 950 7.15 17.02 54.05
C ALA A 950 7.27 16.66 52.55
N SER A 951 7.33 15.36 52.28
CA SER A 951 7.38 14.72 50.96
C SER A 951 7.06 13.23 51.10
N GLY A 952 6.76 12.54 50.00
CA GLY A 952 6.47 11.10 49.96
C GLY A 952 5.04 10.79 49.50
N SER A 953 4.71 9.50 49.36
CA SER A 953 3.38 9.05 48.95
C SER A 953 2.29 9.35 49.99
N LEU A 954 2.67 9.50 51.26
CA LEU A 954 1.74 9.74 52.37
C LEU A 954 1.23 11.19 52.46
N LEU A 955 1.55 12.07 51.50
CA LEU A 955 1.04 13.45 51.45
C LEU A 955 -0.50 13.53 51.48
N ARG A 956 -1.22 12.58 50.86
CA ARG A 956 -2.70 12.47 50.93
C ARG A 956 -3.22 11.68 52.14
N GLY A 957 -2.32 11.00 52.87
CA GLY A 957 -2.64 10.13 54.00
C GLY A 957 -2.35 10.79 55.36
N PRO A 958 -1.59 10.14 56.26
CA PRO A 958 -1.21 10.67 57.57
C PRO A 958 -0.71 12.12 57.60
N ILE A 959 0.00 12.59 56.56
CA ILE A 959 0.53 13.96 56.53
C ILE A 959 -0.60 14.99 56.40
N LEU A 960 -1.63 14.69 55.60
CA LEU A 960 -2.84 15.51 55.49
C LEU A 960 -3.65 15.49 56.80
N GLU A 961 -3.77 14.34 57.47
CA GLU A 961 -4.49 14.29 58.75
C GLU A 961 -3.75 15.06 59.86
N ALA A 962 -2.42 14.95 59.93
CA ALA A 962 -1.60 15.77 60.82
C ALA A 962 -1.73 17.28 60.49
N LEU A 963 -1.74 17.65 59.20
CA LEU A 963 -1.99 19.02 58.76
C LEU A 963 -3.37 19.54 59.22
N CYS A 964 -4.41 18.71 59.09
CA CYS A 964 -5.78 19.06 59.46
C CYS A 964 -6.04 19.03 60.98
N GLY A 965 -5.11 18.49 61.78
CA GLY A 965 -5.07 18.66 63.24
C GLY A 965 -4.39 19.95 63.70
N GLU A 966 -3.70 20.67 62.81
CA GLU A 966 -3.01 21.91 63.16
C GLU A 966 -3.99 23.03 63.55
N ARG A 967 -3.78 23.61 64.72
CA ARG A 967 -4.45 24.86 65.19
C ARG A 967 -4.25 26.07 64.27
N LYS A 968 -3.50 25.91 63.18
CA LYS A 968 -3.20 26.93 62.17
C LYS A 968 -4.05 26.82 60.91
N ILE A 969 -4.66 25.66 60.65
CA ILE A 969 -5.50 25.44 59.48
C ILE A 969 -6.96 25.70 59.88
N PRO A 970 -7.69 26.59 59.19
CA PRO A 970 -9.11 26.80 59.46
C PRO A 970 -9.92 25.51 59.27
N SER A 971 -10.91 25.26 60.12
CA SER A 971 -11.77 24.05 60.03
C SER A 971 -12.41 23.86 58.64
N PRO A 972 -12.92 24.91 57.95
CA PRO A 972 -13.43 24.78 56.57
C PRO A 972 -12.37 24.31 55.57
N VAL A 973 -11.14 24.82 55.68
CA VAL A 973 -10.00 24.42 54.83
C VAL A 973 -9.63 22.96 55.10
N ALA A 974 -9.56 22.54 56.38
CA ALA A 974 -9.30 21.16 56.76
C ALA A 974 -10.40 20.19 56.27
N PHE A 975 -11.66 20.62 56.25
CA PHE A 975 -12.76 19.86 55.67
C PHE A 975 -12.66 19.75 54.15
N ALA A 976 -12.39 20.86 53.45
CA ALA A 976 -12.24 20.88 51.99
C ALA A 976 -11.09 19.99 51.50
N LEU A 977 -9.93 20.02 52.16
CA LEU A 977 -8.79 19.14 51.84
C LEU A 977 -9.15 17.65 52.00
N ARG A 978 -9.87 17.28 53.07
CA ARG A 978 -10.36 15.91 53.29
C ARG A 978 -11.43 15.50 52.28
N ARG A 979 -12.33 16.42 51.90
CA ARG A 979 -13.38 16.18 50.89
C ARG A 979 -12.76 15.91 49.52
N LEU A 980 -11.79 16.72 49.09
CA LEU A 980 -11.08 16.51 47.83
C LEU A 980 -10.28 15.19 47.86
N LYS A 981 -9.59 14.89 48.96
CA LYS A 981 -8.93 13.59 49.16
C LYS A 981 -9.92 12.42 48.97
N GLY A 982 -11.09 12.48 49.61
CA GLY A 982 -12.13 11.46 49.47
C GLY A 982 -12.60 11.28 48.03
N ALA A 983 -12.75 12.36 47.26
CA ALA A 983 -13.13 12.31 45.85
C ALA A 983 -12.00 11.82 44.92
N ILE A 984 -10.74 11.92 45.32
CA ILE A 984 -9.59 11.35 44.58
C ILE A 984 -9.39 9.86 44.89
N ASP A 985 -9.67 9.45 46.14
CA ASP A 985 -9.47 8.07 46.59
C ASP A 985 -10.68 7.15 46.25
N ASP A 986 -11.84 7.71 45.87
CA ASP A 986 -13.01 6.98 45.32
C ASP A 986 -13.09 7.14 43.78
N PRO A 987 -12.80 6.10 42.98
CA PRO A 987 -12.81 6.18 41.53
C PRO A 987 -14.21 6.31 40.90
N GLY A 988 -15.29 6.24 41.70
CA GLY A 988 -16.66 6.51 41.27
C GLY A 988 -17.13 7.94 41.57
N ALA A 989 -16.35 8.74 42.29
CA ALA A 989 -16.74 10.09 42.68
C ALA A 989 -16.46 11.11 41.56
N GLN A 990 -17.43 11.97 41.26
CA GLN A 990 -17.17 13.15 40.45
C GLN A 990 -16.37 14.16 41.29
N ILE A 991 -15.17 14.50 40.80
CA ILE A 991 -14.37 15.59 41.35
C ILE A 991 -15.05 16.93 40.98
N ASP A 992 -15.06 17.87 41.92
CA ASP A 992 -15.69 19.18 41.76
C ASP A 992 -14.60 20.24 41.52
N ASP A 993 -14.65 20.89 40.36
CA ASP A 993 -13.63 21.83 39.89
C ASP A 993 -13.58 23.10 40.75
N GLU A 994 -14.71 23.54 41.34
CA GLU A 994 -14.77 24.67 42.28
C GLU A 994 -14.05 24.29 43.59
N LEU A 995 -14.20 23.04 44.06
CA LEU A 995 -13.44 22.51 45.21
C LEU A 995 -11.93 22.39 44.91
N VAL A 996 -11.54 21.96 43.71
CA VAL A 996 -10.11 21.89 43.32
C VAL A 996 -9.51 23.31 43.23
N ALA A 997 -10.25 24.26 42.66
CA ALA A 997 -9.85 25.67 42.59
C ALA A 997 -9.65 26.28 43.99
N PHE A 998 -10.57 26.02 44.93
CA PHE A 998 -10.39 26.42 46.34
C PHE A 998 -9.14 25.78 46.96
N VAL A 999 -8.90 24.48 46.78
CA VAL A 999 -7.69 23.82 47.33
C VAL A 999 -6.40 24.38 46.70
N LYS A 1000 -6.41 24.72 45.42
CA LYS A 1000 -5.30 25.43 44.76
C LYS A 1000 -5.07 26.81 45.39
N GLU A 1001 -6.13 27.58 45.63
CA GLU A 1001 -6.03 28.91 46.26
C GLU A 1001 -5.46 28.86 47.69
N PHE A 1002 -5.80 27.85 48.49
CA PHE A 1002 -5.23 27.69 49.84
C PHE A 1002 -3.71 27.52 49.80
N GLY A 1003 -3.18 26.77 48.82
CA GLY A 1003 -1.74 26.54 48.65
C GLY A 1003 -0.99 27.77 48.11
N LEU A 1004 -1.65 28.56 47.25
CA LEU A 1004 -1.12 29.85 46.77
C LEU A 1004 -1.18 30.94 47.85
N THR A 1005 -2.08 30.82 48.82
CA THR A 1005 -2.26 31.79 49.89
C THR A 1005 -1.01 31.96 50.76
N ARG A 1006 -0.56 33.21 50.91
CA ARG A 1006 0.68 33.56 51.62
C ARG A 1006 0.67 33.19 53.11
N ASP A 1007 -0.50 33.31 53.74
CA ASP A 1007 -0.74 33.18 55.18
C ASP A 1007 -2.17 32.66 55.42
N ILE A 1008 -2.32 31.32 55.47
CA ILE A 1008 -3.61 30.63 55.51
C ILE A 1008 -4.51 31.01 56.70
N HIS A 1009 -3.94 31.56 57.78
CA HIS A 1009 -4.68 32.12 58.91
C HIS A 1009 -5.57 33.32 58.57
N LYS A 1010 -5.33 33.96 57.42
CA LYS A 1010 -6.03 35.18 56.96
C LYS A 1010 -6.81 34.94 55.67
N TYR A 1011 -6.96 33.69 55.26
CA TYR A 1011 -7.83 33.31 54.17
C TYR A 1011 -9.30 33.54 54.58
N ASP A 1012 -10.10 34.14 53.69
CA ASP A 1012 -11.53 34.33 53.93
C ASP A 1012 -12.26 33.02 53.63
N THR A 1013 -12.80 32.36 54.66
CA THR A 1013 -13.52 31.11 54.49
C THR A 1013 -14.98 31.29 54.06
N ALA A 1014 -15.51 32.53 54.01
CA ALA A 1014 -16.92 32.76 53.68
C ALA A 1014 -17.34 32.25 52.28
N PRO A 1015 -16.54 32.38 51.20
CA PRO A 1015 -16.87 31.79 49.89
C PRO A 1015 -16.91 30.26 49.94
N LEU A 1016 -15.93 29.65 50.62
CA LEU A 1016 -15.82 28.20 50.79
C LEU A 1016 -16.97 27.65 51.65
N GLU A 1017 -17.34 28.31 52.74
CA GLU A 1017 -18.48 27.95 53.58
C GLU A 1017 -19.80 28.08 52.80
N ALA A 1018 -19.94 29.10 51.95
CA ALA A 1018 -21.10 29.27 51.08
C ALA A 1018 -21.15 28.25 49.92
N PHE A 1019 -20.02 27.70 49.49
CA PHE A 1019 -19.95 26.57 48.56
C PHE A 1019 -20.32 25.25 49.27
N LEU A 1020 -19.66 24.95 50.39
CA LEU A 1020 -19.87 23.75 51.20
C LEU A 1020 -21.28 23.64 51.83
N ALA A 1021 -22.06 24.72 51.83
CA ALA A 1021 -23.47 24.74 52.27
C ALA A 1021 -24.50 24.64 51.13
N LYS A 1022 -24.08 24.63 49.86
CA LYS A 1022 -24.92 24.27 48.69
C LYS A 1022 -24.85 22.78 48.37
N GLN A 1023 -23.69 22.18 48.66
CA GLN A 1023 -23.30 20.78 48.48
C GLN A 1023 -23.81 19.89 49.62
#